data_AF-A0A2A2PU55-F1
#
_entry.id   AF-A0A2A2PU55-F1
#
_cell.length_a   1.000
_cell.length_b   1.000
_cell.length_c   1.000
_cell.angle_alpha   90.00
_cell.angle_beta   90.00
_cell.angle_gamma   90.00
#
_symmetry.space_group_name_H-M   'P 1'
#
loop_
_entity.id
_entity.type
_entity.pdbx_description
1 polymer ?
#
loop_
_entity_poly.entity_id
_entity_poly.type
_entity_poly.pdbx_seq_one_letter_code
_entity_poly.pdbx_strand_id
1 'polypeptide(L)'
;MATNGVAHVYYNLWKRGGGNPDLSPLRKLTINHKLPLTFSEPSPVGATTWGYWNNDKIPPLTSGGAVKIPSLLNIALSGYVAVITWRGYQSINGSGTEVEEAFGQWRRTLSDKEIINGFMHEVPFPSYISSLGNYGSAVFICQVFDGSRLVAESKEGLVKIDRITPGTSGPSGLNSQGETTMGITFVPRKQRPVSVLSGGGVLNLTITIDTLAGGFIKKAMMDSGKLMINLARPDDEHDDDEVGFKYLEKGEVTWIDYPDDAVLGPIAGRPVSPIPLDLDANLFKEKATSPGPTVWELLVRYYKEGGGNFDDGQVEFIVDQLAPVDTKNPPKKIKPTPAPSFDNGPADAQKTVDSTWINSNQDVEGTVNVGYFGRRVDDNLRVWLVSGTQRVEVFNGTVDATGKFSFPSTELLVFPNGRVNWIYEWTDWIGNQGQESVSAPLLTLKLPLAPSINKAPLVPKTDPSYTTTLYWEDFLSTTTPPAPIALTAIVENSTIQDAEPGDEISLVLTKASDVIVSFETAKQPWANGNLTYSIDFNNVYPLFADPDSPVDININSVIVRAGLSPDAESPIATFTFDSRVAGVIPTNPPDLENADLQRPVVTGASGVANVVAATDRDKPGTFTVTNALADPDILPEHEVKCYLGNATVPFETFSPFRPVSSFSVPIPASEMAKLKPPSDTARYTIEITGLGKNINKSLPQTVVVNQIPIVLPPPTVNVRKPATRDYIECFAMISPTSNYVMGLNITKDPLLPPGTIITAHFEAYSDAAGTQLINGTADSQPYTIKAADVPDVAGVGTATNFKAAQPKRGVIAYGKYWYTAAGGTQSSAPIIKPLDTINSSFQYCDLTVAPA
;
A
#
# COMPACT_ATOMS: atom_id res chain seq x y z
N MET A 1 -25.64 -58.74 67.61
CA MET A 1 -26.71 -57.84 67.12
C MET A 1 -26.94 -56.80 68.20
N ALA A 2 -26.65 -55.52 67.92
CA ALA A 2 -26.74 -54.48 68.95
C ALA A 2 -28.21 -54.06 69.13
N THR A 3 -28.71 -54.19 70.36
CA THR A 3 -30.06 -53.73 70.77
C THR A 3 -30.07 -52.21 70.97
N ASN A 4 -31.20 -51.57 70.69
CA ASN A 4 -31.41 -50.16 71.06
C ASN A 4 -31.17 -49.98 72.56
N GLY A 5 -30.48 -48.90 72.94
CA GLY A 5 -30.11 -48.71 74.34
C GLY A 5 -29.36 -47.42 74.63
N VAL A 6 -29.02 -47.24 75.89
CA VAL A 6 -28.22 -46.12 76.38
C VAL A 6 -26.92 -46.68 76.93
N ALA A 7 -25.79 -46.29 76.34
CA ALA A 7 -24.46 -46.51 76.90
C ALA A 7 -24.02 -45.26 77.66
N HIS A 8 -23.30 -45.38 78.76
CA HIS A 8 -22.63 -44.24 79.38
C HIS A 8 -21.13 -44.42 79.19
N VAL A 9 -20.47 -43.39 78.66
CA VAL A 9 -19.04 -43.40 78.38
C VAL A 9 -18.35 -42.46 79.37
N TYR A 10 -17.28 -42.93 79.97
CA TYR A 10 -16.37 -42.16 80.79
C TYR A 10 -14.94 -42.68 80.57
N TYR A 11 -13.94 -41.86 80.85
CA TYR A 11 -12.55 -42.25 80.84
C TYR A 11 -11.93 -42.10 82.23
N ASN A 12 -10.93 -42.94 82.52
CA ASN A 12 -10.13 -42.88 83.74
C ASN A 12 -8.76 -42.32 83.40
N LEU A 13 -8.35 -41.27 84.08
CA LEU A 13 -6.96 -40.82 84.04
C LEU A 13 -6.19 -41.49 85.18
N TRP A 14 -5.06 -42.13 84.86
CA TRP A 14 -4.13 -42.68 85.85
C TRP A 14 -2.87 -41.82 85.87
N LYS A 15 -2.60 -41.12 86.97
CA LYS A 15 -1.30 -40.44 87.13
C LYS A 15 -0.26 -41.48 87.55
N ARG A 16 0.80 -41.61 86.74
CA ARG A 16 1.98 -42.49 86.96
C ARG A 16 1.64 -43.91 87.42
N GLY A 17 1.44 -44.82 86.46
CA GLY A 17 1.69 -46.26 86.65
C GLY A 17 1.01 -46.97 87.83
N GLY A 18 -0.11 -46.47 88.37
CA GLY A 18 -0.92 -47.20 89.36
C GLY A 18 -1.53 -46.42 90.54
N GLY A 19 -1.62 -45.09 90.52
CA GLY A 19 -2.22 -44.29 91.62
C GLY A 19 -3.60 -43.68 91.31
N ASN A 20 -4.50 -43.73 92.31
CA ASN A 20 -5.90 -43.26 92.43
C ASN A 20 -6.65 -42.77 91.16
N PRO A 21 -7.78 -43.43 90.78
CA PRO A 21 -8.53 -43.06 89.58
C PRO A 21 -9.26 -41.72 89.74
N ASP A 22 -9.03 -40.81 88.79
CA ASP A 22 -9.82 -39.58 88.59
C ASP A 22 -10.81 -39.83 87.42
N LEU A 23 -12.10 -39.91 87.76
CA LEU A 23 -13.18 -40.33 86.86
C LEU A 23 -13.77 -39.13 86.14
N SER A 24 -13.74 -39.14 84.79
CA SER A 24 -14.48 -38.14 84.02
C SER A 24 -16.00 -38.26 84.25
N PRO A 25 -16.78 -37.18 84.17
CA PRO A 25 -18.24 -37.25 84.24
C PRO A 25 -18.82 -38.21 83.19
N LEU A 26 -19.76 -39.07 83.61
CA LEU A 26 -20.48 -40.00 82.72
C LEU A 26 -21.21 -39.24 81.62
N ARG A 27 -20.85 -39.48 80.36
CA ARG A 27 -21.57 -38.96 79.20
C ARG A 27 -22.51 -40.02 78.64
N LYS A 28 -23.80 -39.70 78.60
CA LYS A 28 -24.86 -40.57 78.07
C LYS A 28 -24.81 -40.59 76.53
N LEU A 29 -24.68 -41.78 75.96
CA LEU A 29 -24.68 -42.06 74.53
C LEU A 29 -25.89 -42.95 74.20
N THR A 30 -26.79 -42.47 73.35
CA THR A 30 -28.01 -43.21 73.00
C THR A 30 -27.81 -43.89 71.64
N ILE A 31 -27.93 -45.22 71.61
CA ILE A 31 -27.77 -46.04 70.41
C ILE A 31 -29.16 -46.44 69.92
N ASN A 32 -29.56 -45.95 68.74
CA ASN A 32 -30.86 -46.17 68.14
C ASN A 32 -30.69 -46.66 66.69
N HIS A 33 -31.16 -47.88 66.38
CA HIS A 33 -31.03 -48.53 65.07
C HIS A 33 -32.25 -48.31 64.15
N LYS A 34 -33.14 -47.36 64.46
CA LYS A 34 -34.24 -47.02 63.54
C LYS A 34 -33.67 -46.31 62.31
N LEU A 35 -33.69 -46.99 61.16
CA LEU A 35 -33.27 -46.42 59.88
C LEU A 35 -34.10 -45.16 59.57
N PRO A 36 -33.48 -44.07 59.08
CA PRO A 36 -34.20 -42.88 58.67
C PRO A 36 -35.13 -43.19 57.49
N LEU A 37 -36.27 -42.50 57.42
CA LEU A 37 -37.17 -42.57 56.27
C LEU A 37 -36.50 -41.97 55.04
N THR A 38 -36.76 -42.48 53.83
CA THR A 38 -36.22 -41.89 52.59
C THR A 38 -37.28 -41.18 51.79
N PHE A 39 -36.93 -40.07 51.14
CA PHE A 39 -37.84 -39.34 50.23
C PHE A 39 -37.17 -38.96 48.90
N SER A 40 -37.97 -38.47 47.97
CA SER A 40 -37.53 -38.12 46.61
C SER A 40 -36.39 -37.10 46.60
N GLU A 41 -35.59 -37.12 45.55
CA GLU A 41 -34.44 -36.22 45.38
C GLU A 41 -34.87 -34.74 45.32
N PRO A 42 -34.04 -33.83 45.85
CA PRO A 42 -34.16 -32.40 45.56
C PRO A 42 -33.94 -32.13 44.07
N SER A 43 -34.75 -31.27 43.46
CA SER A 43 -34.65 -30.97 42.03
C SER A 43 -34.09 -29.57 41.77
N PRO A 44 -33.06 -29.41 40.90
CA PRO A 44 -32.55 -28.10 40.53
C PRO A 44 -33.57 -27.35 39.65
N VAL A 45 -33.93 -26.14 40.05
CA VAL A 45 -34.92 -25.31 39.33
C VAL A 45 -34.24 -24.51 38.24
N GLY A 46 -34.85 -24.49 37.06
CA GLY A 46 -34.31 -23.83 35.88
C GLY A 46 -33.14 -24.58 35.23
N ALA A 47 -32.90 -25.85 35.61
CA ALA A 47 -32.00 -26.71 34.86
C ALA A 47 -32.65 -27.14 33.54
N THR A 48 -31.83 -27.32 32.50
CA THR A 48 -32.29 -27.86 31.21
C THR A 48 -32.79 -29.29 31.38
N THR A 49 -33.44 -29.84 30.35
CA THR A 49 -33.89 -31.24 30.31
C THR A 49 -32.76 -32.26 30.51
N TRP A 50 -31.50 -31.84 30.34
CA TRP A 50 -30.30 -32.65 30.55
C TRP A 50 -29.62 -32.42 31.91
N GLY A 51 -30.25 -31.63 32.79
CA GLY A 51 -29.77 -31.35 34.15
C GLY A 51 -28.72 -30.24 34.24
N TYR A 52 -28.59 -29.38 33.21
CA TYR A 52 -27.59 -28.30 33.21
C TYR A 52 -28.16 -26.98 33.71
N TRP A 53 -27.44 -26.34 34.62
CA TRP A 53 -27.45 -24.89 34.75
C TRP A 53 -26.38 -24.31 33.84
N ASN A 54 -26.84 -23.67 32.77
CA ASN A 54 -26.00 -23.02 31.77
C ASN A 54 -26.24 -21.50 31.74
N ASN A 55 -25.50 -20.80 30.87
CA ASN A 55 -25.62 -19.34 30.72
C ASN A 55 -27.00 -18.88 30.20
N ASP A 56 -27.83 -19.78 29.68
CA ASP A 56 -29.21 -19.50 29.23
C ASP A 56 -30.26 -19.66 30.33
N LYS A 57 -29.85 -20.04 31.55
CA LYS A 57 -30.74 -20.14 32.72
C LYS A 57 -31.38 -18.78 32.99
N ILE A 58 -32.69 -18.78 33.30
CA ILE A 58 -33.43 -17.61 33.77
C ILE A 58 -33.92 -17.86 35.20
N PRO A 59 -33.58 -17.02 36.19
CA PRO A 59 -32.64 -15.89 36.11
C PRO A 59 -31.20 -16.33 35.82
N PRO A 60 -30.34 -15.44 35.28
CA PRO A 60 -28.96 -15.74 34.87
C PRO A 60 -28.20 -16.54 35.92
N LEU A 61 -27.36 -17.49 35.49
CA LEU A 61 -26.60 -18.33 36.43
C LEU A 61 -25.79 -17.50 37.45
N THR A 62 -25.35 -16.31 37.06
CA THR A 62 -24.61 -15.35 37.89
C THR A 62 -25.41 -14.78 39.07
N SER A 63 -26.74 -14.91 39.08
CA SER A 63 -27.60 -14.56 40.21
C SER A 63 -27.80 -15.72 41.21
N GLY A 64 -27.18 -16.88 40.98
CA GLY A 64 -27.35 -18.07 41.82
C GLY A 64 -28.26 -19.14 41.21
N GLY A 65 -28.31 -20.28 41.90
CA GLY A 65 -29.18 -21.40 41.59
C GLY A 65 -30.26 -21.58 42.66
N ALA A 66 -31.29 -22.37 42.37
CA ALA A 66 -32.30 -22.70 43.38
C ALA A 66 -32.69 -24.17 43.31
N VAL A 67 -32.81 -24.82 44.46
CA VAL A 67 -33.16 -26.23 44.59
C VAL A 67 -34.53 -26.34 45.24
N LYS A 68 -35.40 -27.15 44.67
CA LYS A 68 -36.70 -27.46 45.23
C LYS A 68 -36.60 -28.72 46.08
N ILE A 69 -36.88 -28.58 47.37
CA ILE A 69 -37.09 -29.72 48.27
C ILE A 69 -38.54 -30.19 48.10
N PRO A 70 -38.81 -31.49 47.85
CA PRO A 70 -40.16 -32.00 47.69
C PRO A 70 -40.96 -31.94 49.00
N SER A 71 -42.27 -32.19 48.89
CA SER A 71 -43.17 -32.28 50.06
C SER A 71 -42.66 -33.30 51.07
N LEU A 72 -42.67 -32.91 52.34
CA LEU A 72 -42.28 -33.74 53.49
C LEU A 72 -43.51 -34.22 54.28
N LEU A 73 -44.69 -34.21 53.63
CA LEU A 73 -45.95 -34.66 54.21
C LEU A 73 -45.81 -36.11 54.68
N ASN A 74 -46.23 -36.38 55.91
CA ASN A 74 -46.08 -37.67 56.61
C ASN A 74 -44.63 -38.06 57.00
N ILE A 75 -43.66 -37.16 56.84
CA ILE A 75 -42.24 -37.38 57.21
C ILE A 75 -41.81 -36.46 58.36
N ALA A 76 -42.17 -35.18 58.28
CA ALA A 76 -41.77 -34.15 59.23
C ALA A 76 -42.97 -33.51 59.94
N LEU A 77 -42.72 -32.91 61.11
CA LEU A 77 -43.68 -32.06 61.84
C LEU A 77 -43.13 -30.63 61.95
N SER A 78 -44.02 -29.66 62.15
CA SER A 78 -43.63 -28.26 62.37
C SER A 78 -42.62 -28.16 63.52
N GLY A 79 -41.53 -27.42 63.29
CA GLY A 79 -40.41 -27.30 64.23
C GLY A 79 -39.24 -28.27 63.99
N TYR A 80 -39.37 -29.25 63.09
CA TYR A 80 -38.23 -30.07 62.64
C TYR A 80 -37.25 -29.23 61.80
N VAL A 81 -36.00 -29.64 61.70
CA VAL A 81 -34.96 -28.91 60.95
C VAL A 81 -34.52 -29.69 59.72
N ALA A 82 -34.70 -29.11 58.54
CA ALA A 82 -34.07 -29.60 57.31
C ALA A 82 -32.65 -29.05 57.20
N VAL A 83 -31.69 -29.95 56.96
CA VAL A 83 -30.29 -29.65 56.69
C VAL A 83 -30.00 -30.01 55.24
N ILE A 84 -29.66 -29.00 54.45
CA ILE A 84 -29.36 -29.14 53.02
C ILE A 84 -27.85 -29.11 52.88
N THR A 85 -27.28 -30.17 52.32
CA THR A 85 -25.85 -30.27 52.05
C THR A 85 -25.63 -30.20 50.55
N TRP A 86 -24.75 -29.30 50.12
CA TRP A 86 -24.27 -29.13 48.76
C TRP A 86 -22.80 -29.53 48.69
N ARG A 87 -22.43 -30.33 47.69
CA ARG A 87 -21.05 -30.71 47.41
C ARG A 87 -20.73 -30.51 45.95
N GLY A 88 -19.74 -29.69 45.66
CA GLY A 88 -19.29 -29.43 44.29
C GLY A 88 -18.16 -30.38 43.87
N TYR A 89 -18.15 -30.76 42.59
CA TYR A 89 -17.17 -31.64 41.98
C TYR A 89 -16.68 -31.06 40.66
N GLN A 90 -15.40 -31.29 40.33
CA GLN A 90 -14.83 -30.91 39.02
C GLN A 90 -15.23 -31.84 37.88
N SER A 91 -16.02 -32.89 38.16
CA SER A 91 -16.59 -33.79 37.17
C SER A 91 -18.09 -33.56 37.01
N ILE A 92 -18.66 -33.98 35.86
CA ILE A 92 -20.09 -33.82 35.55
C ILE A 92 -21.00 -34.85 36.24
N ASN A 93 -20.44 -35.83 36.94
CA ASN A 93 -21.15 -37.00 37.44
C ASN A 93 -21.27 -37.02 38.98
N GLY A 94 -21.09 -35.89 39.65
CA GLY A 94 -21.16 -35.80 41.12
C GLY A 94 -20.15 -36.68 41.85
N SER A 95 -19.00 -36.94 41.25
CA SER A 95 -17.99 -37.89 41.76
C SER A 95 -16.56 -37.41 41.50
N GLY A 96 -15.60 -37.99 42.21
CA GLY A 96 -14.19 -37.57 42.19
C GLY A 96 -13.84 -36.63 43.34
N THR A 97 -12.76 -35.86 43.19
CA THR A 97 -12.31 -34.91 44.22
C THR A 97 -13.32 -33.79 44.41
N GLU A 98 -13.80 -33.62 45.64
CA GLU A 98 -14.68 -32.50 46.02
C GLU A 98 -13.92 -31.17 45.91
N VAL A 99 -14.61 -30.15 45.39
CA VAL A 99 -14.11 -28.77 45.37
C VAL A 99 -14.45 -28.15 46.71
N GLU A 100 -13.47 -28.04 47.61
CA GLU A 100 -13.69 -27.60 49.00
C GLU A 100 -14.40 -26.24 49.08
N GLU A 101 -14.02 -25.27 48.25
CA GLU A 101 -14.63 -23.95 48.24
C GLU A 101 -16.09 -23.94 47.76
N ALA A 102 -16.53 -25.00 47.07
CA ALA A 102 -17.91 -25.16 46.62
C ALA A 102 -18.82 -25.81 47.69
N PHE A 103 -18.30 -26.30 48.82
CA PHE A 103 -19.10 -26.98 49.84
C PHE A 103 -20.04 -26.02 50.58
N GLY A 104 -21.31 -26.41 50.73
CA GLY A 104 -22.31 -25.61 51.46
C GLY A 104 -23.21 -26.46 52.35
N GLN A 105 -23.55 -25.96 53.53
CA GLN A 105 -24.55 -26.58 54.38
C GLN A 105 -25.46 -25.53 55.01
N TRP A 106 -26.78 -25.71 54.86
CA TRP A 106 -27.78 -24.77 55.37
C TRP A 106 -28.81 -25.49 56.23
N ARG A 107 -29.30 -24.80 57.26
CA ARG A 107 -30.32 -25.31 58.17
C ARG A 107 -31.58 -24.47 58.05
N ARG A 108 -32.75 -25.13 58.00
CA ARG A 108 -34.05 -24.47 57.94
C ARG A 108 -35.04 -25.18 58.86
N THR A 109 -35.61 -24.43 59.81
CA THR A 109 -36.72 -24.92 60.63
C THR A 109 -38.00 -24.96 59.78
N LEU A 110 -38.67 -26.11 59.76
CA LEU A 110 -39.80 -26.40 58.90
C LEU A 110 -41.11 -25.89 59.51
N SER A 111 -41.90 -25.17 58.71
CA SER A 111 -43.29 -24.82 58.99
C SER A 111 -44.27 -25.80 58.34
N ASP A 112 -45.53 -25.85 58.82
CA ASP A 112 -46.57 -26.72 58.23
C ASP A 112 -46.76 -26.50 56.73
N LYS A 113 -46.64 -25.24 56.27
CA LYS A 113 -46.77 -24.89 54.85
C LYS A 113 -45.64 -25.49 54.01
N GLU A 114 -44.41 -25.49 54.51
CA GLU A 114 -43.23 -26.05 53.83
C GLU A 114 -43.22 -27.57 53.88
N ILE A 115 -43.78 -28.18 54.93
CA ILE A 115 -43.95 -29.63 55.01
C ILE A 115 -44.95 -30.10 53.96
N ILE A 116 -46.10 -29.42 53.83
CA ILE A 116 -47.14 -29.78 52.86
C ILE A 116 -46.66 -29.57 51.42
N ASN A 117 -46.05 -28.42 51.11
CA ASN A 117 -45.77 -28.02 49.73
C ASN A 117 -44.31 -28.24 49.28
N GLY A 118 -43.42 -28.59 50.20
CA GLY A 118 -41.98 -28.44 49.99
C GLY A 118 -41.56 -26.97 50.06
N PHE A 119 -40.29 -26.68 49.76
CA PHE A 119 -39.76 -25.32 49.74
C PHE A 119 -38.58 -25.16 48.78
N MET A 120 -38.28 -23.91 48.45
CA MET A 120 -37.14 -23.52 47.63
C MET A 120 -35.96 -23.10 48.49
N HIS A 121 -34.77 -23.56 48.14
CA HIS A 121 -33.52 -23.13 48.74
C HIS A 121 -32.60 -22.52 47.68
N GLU A 122 -32.12 -21.30 47.95
CA GLU A 122 -31.25 -20.56 47.04
C GLU A 122 -29.79 -20.87 47.34
N VAL A 123 -29.03 -21.11 46.28
CA VAL A 123 -27.59 -21.38 46.32
C VAL A 123 -26.86 -20.21 45.66
N PRO A 124 -26.12 -19.40 46.42
CA PRO A 124 -25.37 -18.26 45.88
C PRO A 124 -24.34 -18.64 44.83
N PHE A 125 -24.32 -17.91 43.72
CA PHE A 125 -23.37 -18.17 42.62
C PHE A 125 -21.90 -17.99 43.03
N PRO A 126 -21.48 -16.87 43.65
CA PRO A 126 -20.06 -16.60 43.86
C PRO A 126 -19.35 -17.65 44.71
N SER A 127 -20.03 -18.18 45.74
CA SER A 127 -19.40 -19.07 46.71
C SER A 127 -19.51 -20.56 46.35
N TYR A 128 -20.64 -21.01 45.81
CA TYR A 128 -20.90 -22.46 45.70
C TYR A 128 -20.98 -22.99 44.26
N ILE A 129 -21.12 -22.10 43.27
CA ILE A 129 -21.30 -22.46 41.86
C ILE A 129 -20.14 -21.93 41.00
N SER A 130 -19.53 -20.79 41.35
CA SER A 130 -18.54 -20.11 40.50
C SER A 130 -17.20 -20.87 40.36
N SER A 131 -16.86 -21.75 41.28
CA SER A 131 -15.68 -22.63 41.18
C SER A 131 -15.93 -23.87 40.31
N LEU A 132 -17.20 -24.18 40.01
CA LEU A 132 -17.60 -25.29 39.16
C LEU A 132 -17.57 -24.82 37.69
N GLY A 133 -16.48 -25.15 36.99
CA GLY A 133 -16.20 -24.74 35.60
C GLY A 133 -16.97 -25.53 34.52
N ASN A 134 -16.38 -25.67 33.33
CA ASN A 134 -17.02 -26.18 32.09
C ASN A 134 -17.42 -27.68 32.11
N TYR A 135 -17.10 -28.40 33.19
CA TYR A 135 -17.45 -29.81 33.39
C TYR A 135 -17.74 -30.10 34.87
N GLY A 136 -18.15 -29.08 35.63
CA GLY A 136 -18.46 -29.23 37.04
C GLY A 136 -19.86 -29.78 37.28
N SER A 137 -20.08 -30.33 38.46
CA SER A 137 -21.42 -30.67 38.94
C SER A 137 -21.51 -30.48 40.44
N ALA A 138 -22.73 -30.51 40.98
CA ALA A 138 -22.94 -30.54 42.41
C ALA A 138 -24.03 -31.54 42.80
N VAL A 139 -23.78 -32.21 43.94
CA VAL A 139 -24.70 -33.15 44.57
C VAL A 139 -25.37 -32.50 45.76
N PHE A 140 -26.66 -32.79 45.94
CA PHE A 140 -27.50 -32.21 46.98
C PHE A 140 -28.24 -33.27 47.75
N ILE A 141 -28.16 -33.18 49.07
CA ILE A 141 -28.89 -34.07 49.98
C ILE A 141 -29.61 -33.23 51.01
N CYS A 142 -30.85 -33.58 51.30
CA CYS A 142 -31.64 -32.98 52.36
C CYS A 142 -31.89 -34.01 53.47
N GLN A 143 -31.46 -33.68 54.69
CA GLN A 143 -31.63 -34.49 55.89
C GLN A 143 -32.57 -33.77 56.86
N VAL A 144 -33.58 -34.46 57.40
CA VAL A 144 -34.56 -33.89 58.32
C VAL A 144 -34.30 -34.39 59.73
N PHE A 145 -34.17 -33.45 60.66
CA PHE A 145 -33.86 -33.71 62.07
C PHE A 145 -35.00 -33.28 63.00
N ASP A 146 -35.24 -34.12 64.00
CA ASP A 146 -36.04 -33.84 65.18
C ASP A 146 -35.09 -33.66 66.37
N GLY A 147 -34.76 -32.41 66.69
CA GLY A 147 -33.64 -32.09 67.58
C GLY A 147 -32.31 -32.60 67.00
N SER A 148 -31.64 -33.52 67.72
CA SER A 148 -30.40 -34.17 67.27
C SER A 148 -30.62 -35.51 66.55
N ARG A 149 -31.87 -35.96 66.40
CA ARG A 149 -32.20 -37.25 65.78
C ARG A 149 -32.50 -37.08 64.29
N LEU A 150 -31.76 -37.79 63.43
CA LEU A 150 -32.08 -37.90 62.00
C LEU A 150 -33.38 -38.70 61.84
N VAL A 151 -34.39 -38.09 61.19
CA VAL A 151 -35.70 -38.68 60.95
C VAL A 151 -35.83 -39.18 59.52
N ALA A 152 -35.29 -38.42 58.56
CA ALA A 152 -35.38 -38.75 57.15
C ALA A 152 -34.24 -38.18 56.32
N GLU A 153 -33.97 -38.78 55.17
CA GLU A 153 -32.94 -38.35 54.21
C GLU A 153 -33.47 -38.45 52.77
N SER A 154 -33.14 -37.50 51.92
CA SER A 154 -33.51 -37.54 50.50
C SER A 154 -32.58 -38.47 49.70
N LYS A 155 -33.04 -38.92 48.54
CA LYS A 155 -32.10 -39.35 47.48
C LYS A 155 -31.21 -38.19 47.05
N GLU A 156 -30.04 -38.50 46.50
CA GLU A 156 -29.09 -37.51 45.99
C GLU A 156 -29.65 -36.83 44.73
N GLY A 157 -29.77 -35.50 44.76
CA GLY A 157 -30.01 -34.71 43.56
C GLY A 157 -28.69 -34.31 42.90
N LEU A 158 -28.67 -34.16 41.57
CA LEU A 158 -27.48 -33.74 40.81
C LEU A 158 -27.82 -32.54 39.91
N VAL A 159 -26.93 -31.55 39.86
CA VAL A 159 -26.95 -30.50 38.83
C VAL A 159 -25.60 -30.42 38.13
N LYS A 160 -25.63 -30.26 36.81
CA LYS A 160 -24.43 -30.03 35.99
C LYS A 160 -24.26 -28.54 35.77
N ILE A 161 -23.04 -28.05 35.87
CA ILE A 161 -22.73 -26.63 35.70
C ILE A 161 -21.99 -26.46 34.37
N ASP A 162 -22.54 -25.64 33.49
CA ASP A 162 -21.90 -25.24 32.24
C ASP A 162 -21.82 -23.72 32.21
N ARG A 163 -20.61 -23.19 32.11
CA ARG A 163 -20.37 -21.75 32.17
C ARG A 163 -19.85 -21.19 30.87
N ILE A 164 -19.73 -22.00 29.81
CA ILE A 164 -19.18 -21.56 28.53
C ILE A 164 -20.21 -21.81 27.43
N THR A 165 -20.65 -20.73 26.77
CA THR A 165 -21.53 -20.88 25.61
C THR A 165 -20.70 -21.47 24.44
N PRO A 166 -21.13 -22.59 23.82
CA PRO A 166 -20.40 -23.20 22.72
C PRO A 166 -20.06 -22.19 21.62
N GLY A 167 -18.78 -22.06 21.27
CA GLY A 167 -18.29 -21.09 20.28
C GLY A 167 -17.84 -19.74 20.84
N THR A 168 -17.87 -19.53 22.17
CA THR A 168 -17.34 -18.32 22.82
C THR A 168 -16.21 -18.64 23.80
N SER A 169 -15.19 -17.78 23.87
CA SER A 169 -14.09 -17.94 24.82
C SER A 169 -14.44 -17.32 26.17
N GLY A 170 -15.01 -18.14 27.07
CA GLY A 170 -15.09 -17.87 28.51
C GLY A 170 -16.48 -17.56 29.08
N PRO A 171 -16.62 -17.50 30.42
CA PRO A 171 -17.91 -17.29 31.11
C PRO A 171 -18.40 -15.83 31.08
N SER A 172 -19.70 -15.61 30.85
CA SER A 172 -20.30 -14.27 30.68
C SER A 172 -21.17 -13.77 31.84
N GLY A 173 -21.05 -12.46 32.17
CA GLY A 173 -22.15 -11.61 32.65
C GLY A 173 -22.04 -11.00 34.07
N LEU A 174 -22.08 -9.66 34.18
CA LEU A 174 -22.92 -8.90 35.15
C LEU A 174 -22.81 -7.39 34.91
N ASN A 175 -23.95 -6.71 35.02
CA ASN A 175 -24.27 -5.34 34.67
C ASN A 175 -24.59 -4.46 35.89
N SER A 176 -24.53 -3.16 35.64
CA SER A 176 -24.63 -1.95 36.47
C SER A 176 -25.95 -1.69 37.22
N GLN A 177 -25.88 -1.16 38.45
CA GLN A 177 -26.50 0.09 38.91
C GLN A 177 -26.13 0.37 40.39
N GLY A 178 -26.15 1.66 40.78
CA GLY A 178 -25.37 2.22 41.90
C GLY A 178 -26.12 2.37 43.23
N GLU A 179 -25.43 2.90 44.23
CA GLU A 179 -25.85 4.10 45.01
C GLU A 179 -24.76 4.56 45.99
N THR A 180 -24.83 5.86 46.26
CA THR A 180 -23.90 6.81 46.88
C THR A 180 -23.89 6.81 48.41
N THR A 181 -22.78 7.16 49.09
CA THR A 181 -22.60 8.42 49.89
C THR A 181 -21.39 8.44 50.84
N MET A 182 -20.64 9.56 50.76
CA MET A 182 -20.05 10.42 51.83
C MET A 182 -18.90 9.94 52.75
N GLY A 183 -17.85 10.78 52.82
CA GLY A 183 -17.02 10.98 54.02
C GLY A 183 -15.54 11.30 53.77
N ILE A 184 -15.19 12.57 53.56
CA ILE A 184 -13.79 13.04 53.53
C ILE A 184 -13.26 13.22 54.96
N THR A 185 -12.01 12.80 55.23
CA THR A 185 -11.14 13.50 56.20
C THR A 185 -9.66 13.27 55.85
N PHE A 186 -8.88 14.34 55.65
CA PHE A 186 -7.42 14.29 55.51
C PHE A 186 -6.75 14.56 56.86
N VAL A 187 -5.61 13.90 57.14
CA VAL A 187 -4.74 14.19 58.29
C VAL A 187 -3.28 14.27 57.83
N PRO A 188 -2.42 15.17 58.37
CA PRO A 188 -1.09 15.46 57.83
C PRO A 188 -0.05 14.37 58.10
N ARG A 189 1.02 14.36 57.29
CA ARG A 189 2.21 13.49 57.43
C ARG A 189 2.87 13.66 58.82
N LYS A 190 3.15 12.55 59.50
CA LYS A 190 3.88 12.49 60.77
C LYS A 190 5.16 11.64 60.65
N GLN A 191 6.21 12.09 61.34
CA GLN A 191 7.53 11.47 61.47
C GLN A 191 7.50 9.97 61.78
N ARG A 192 8.57 9.27 61.38
CA ARG A 192 8.86 7.86 61.74
C ARG A 192 8.65 7.64 63.24
N PRO A 193 7.64 6.84 63.65
CA PRO A 193 7.55 6.37 65.02
C PRO A 193 8.50 5.17 65.16
N VAL A 194 9.39 5.22 66.14
CA VAL A 194 9.93 4.00 66.74
C VAL A 194 8.95 3.65 67.86
N SER A 195 8.27 2.51 67.74
CA SER A 195 7.42 1.99 68.82
C SER A 195 8.34 1.55 69.96
N VAL A 196 8.44 2.33 71.03
CA VAL A 196 9.08 1.92 72.29
C VAL A 196 8.04 2.07 73.39
N LEU A 197 7.64 0.96 73.99
CA LEU A 197 6.79 0.92 75.17
C LEU A 197 7.52 0.10 76.25
N SER A 198 7.97 0.79 77.30
CA SER A 198 8.51 0.18 78.51
C SER A 198 7.37 -0.15 79.47
N GLY A 199 7.13 -1.43 79.73
CA GLY A 199 6.23 -1.93 80.79
C GLY A 199 6.89 -1.83 82.17
N GLY A 200 6.12 -1.45 83.19
CA GLY A 200 6.58 -1.20 84.56
C GLY A 200 6.90 -2.45 85.39
N GLY A 201 7.84 -3.27 84.92
CA GLY A 201 8.53 -4.31 85.70
C GLY A 201 9.82 -3.78 86.33
N VAL A 202 10.49 -4.59 87.16
CA VAL A 202 11.74 -4.19 87.86
C VAL A 202 12.94 -4.13 86.88
N LEU A 203 12.77 -4.66 85.65
CA LEU A 203 13.64 -4.45 84.49
C LEU A 203 12.84 -3.86 83.31
N ASN A 204 13.33 -2.77 82.70
CA ASN A 204 12.74 -2.17 81.50
C ASN A 204 13.13 -2.97 80.24
N LEU A 205 12.39 -4.03 79.90
CA LEU A 205 12.58 -4.77 78.64
C LEU A 205 12.31 -3.85 77.44
N THR A 206 13.31 -3.69 76.57
CA THR A 206 13.18 -2.92 75.33
C THR A 206 13.14 -3.87 74.14
N ILE A 207 12.00 -3.93 73.44
CA ILE A 207 11.81 -4.71 72.22
C ILE A 207 11.56 -3.74 71.06
N THR A 208 12.17 -4.01 69.90
CA THR A 208 11.95 -3.25 68.68
C THR A 208 11.69 -4.17 67.50
N ILE A 209 10.91 -3.68 66.53
CA ILE A 209 10.62 -4.36 65.26
C ILE A 209 10.96 -3.39 64.14
N ASP A 210 11.59 -3.89 63.08
CA ASP A 210 11.92 -3.06 61.91
C ASP A 210 10.67 -2.83 61.05
N THR A 211 10.00 -1.70 61.30
CA THR A 211 8.79 -1.29 60.57
C THR A 211 9.07 -0.19 59.55
N LEU A 212 8.24 -0.11 58.52
CA LEU A 212 8.10 1.05 57.66
C LEU A 212 7.46 2.25 58.40
N ALA A 213 7.45 3.43 57.78
CA ALA A 213 6.82 4.62 58.35
C ALA A 213 5.33 4.37 58.66
N GLY A 214 4.93 4.65 59.90
CA GLY A 214 3.57 4.37 60.39
C GLY A 214 3.39 3.01 61.06
N GLY A 215 4.47 2.24 61.27
CA GLY A 215 4.44 0.99 62.04
C GLY A 215 4.10 -0.27 61.23
N PHE A 216 4.10 -0.18 59.90
CA PHE A 216 3.78 -1.30 59.01
C PHE A 216 4.97 -2.25 58.82
N ILE A 217 4.70 -3.55 58.83
CA ILE A 217 5.71 -4.55 58.50
C ILE A 217 6.02 -4.50 57.01
N LYS A 218 7.31 -4.57 56.66
CA LYS A 218 7.77 -4.63 55.27
C LYS A 218 7.19 -5.87 54.60
N LYS A 219 6.69 -5.75 53.36
CA LYS A 219 6.20 -6.89 52.57
C LYS A 219 7.19 -8.06 52.54
N ALA A 220 8.47 -7.76 52.33
CA ALA A 220 9.53 -8.76 52.26
C ALA A 220 9.66 -9.61 53.55
N MET A 221 9.34 -9.06 54.73
CA MET A 221 9.35 -9.82 55.98
C MET A 221 8.18 -10.80 56.03
N MET A 222 6.97 -10.35 55.67
CA MET A 222 5.80 -11.24 55.60
C MET A 222 5.97 -12.34 54.54
N ASP A 223 6.51 -11.99 53.36
CA ASP A 223 6.77 -12.94 52.28
C ASP A 223 7.85 -13.97 52.65
N SER A 224 8.78 -13.63 53.55
CA SER A 224 9.82 -14.56 54.03
C SER A 224 9.29 -15.64 54.98
N GLY A 225 8.06 -15.47 55.51
CA GLY A 225 7.49 -16.34 56.54
C GLY A 225 8.05 -16.09 57.94
N LYS A 226 8.96 -15.12 58.12
CA LYS A 226 9.60 -14.81 59.41
C LYS A 226 9.42 -13.34 59.79
N LEU A 227 8.97 -13.10 61.02
CA LEU A 227 8.94 -11.79 61.66
C LEU A 227 10.12 -11.68 62.62
N MET A 228 11.08 -10.83 62.28
CA MET A 228 12.25 -10.58 63.13
C MET A 228 11.95 -9.51 64.17
N ILE A 229 12.13 -9.84 65.44
CA ILE A 229 12.09 -8.89 66.56
C ILE A 229 13.48 -8.76 67.18
N ASN A 230 13.78 -7.60 67.74
CA ASN A 230 15.07 -7.30 68.36
C ASN A 230 14.86 -7.03 69.85
N LEU A 231 15.40 -7.92 70.68
CA LEU A 231 15.42 -7.78 72.13
C LEU A 231 16.70 -7.06 72.56
N ALA A 232 16.60 -5.91 73.21
CA ALA A 232 17.75 -5.29 73.86
C ALA A 232 18.25 -6.21 74.99
N ARG A 233 19.58 -6.35 75.11
CA ARG A 233 20.16 -7.18 76.18
C ARG A 233 19.78 -6.61 77.55
N PRO A 234 19.23 -7.43 78.46
CA PRO A 234 18.96 -7.00 79.84
C PRO A 234 20.28 -6.87 80.62
N ASP A 235 20.28 -6.07 81.68
CA ASP A 235 21.48 -5.79 82.48
C ASP A 235 21.93 -6.99 83.35
N ASP A 236 21.09 -8.03 83.51
CA ASP A 236 21.28 -9.16 84.42
C ASP A 236 20.96 -10.51 83.75
N GLU A 237 21.84 -10.96 82.84
CA GLU A 237 21.70 -12.18 82.04
C GLU A 237 22.27 -13.44 82.74
N HIS A 238 21.61 -14.58 82.54
CA HIS A 238 21.99 -15.93 82.96
C HIS A 238 21.96 -16.90 81.77
N ASP A 239 22.74 -17.99 81.81
CA ASP A 239 22.87 -18.93 80.68
C ASP A 239 21.55 -19.65 80.33
N ASP A 240 20.65 -19.82 81.31
CA ASP A 240 19.37 -20.54 81.19
C ASP A 240 18.16 -19.60 80.99
N ASP A 241 18.38 -18.38 80.49
CA ASP A 241 17.28 -17.45 80.23
C ASP A 241 16.45 -17.85 78.99
N GLU A 242 15.13 -17.71 79.12
CA GLU A 242 14.13 -18.06 78.11
C GLU A 242 13.23 -16.86 77.80
N VAL A 243 12.73 -16.78 76.57
CA VAL A 243 11.80 -15.74 76.13
C VAL A 243 10.51 -16.39 75.63
N GLY A 244 9.42 -16.18 76.35
CA GLY A 244 8.09 -16.56 75.91
C GLY A 244 7.37 -15.44 75.18
N PHE A 245 6.39 -15.82 74.36
CA PHE A 245 5.62 -14.86 73.57
C PHE A 245 4.12 -15.09 73.74
N LYS A 246 3.37 -13.99 73.75
CA LYS A 246 1.92 -14.00 73.57
C LYS A 246 1.53 -12.93 72.58
N TYR A 247 0.46 -13.15 71.85
CA TYR A 247 -0.01 -12.20 70.85
C TYR A 247 -1.52 -12.07 70.85
N LEU A 248 -2.02 -10.91 70.45
CA LEU A 248 -3.44 -10.67 70.21
C LEU A 248 -3.63 -9.59 69.15
N GLU A 249 -4.81 -9.59 68.53
CA GLU A 249 -5.24 -8.48 67.68
C GLU A 249 -5.61 -7.30 68.59
N LYS A 250 -5.06 -6.12 68.30
CA LYS A 250 -5.23 -4.93 69.15
C LYS A 250 -6.71 -4.62 69.39
N GLY A 251 -7.10 -4.57 70.66
CA GLY A 251 -8.49 -4.37 71.09
C GLY A 251 -9.21 -5.64 71.54
N GLU A 252 -8.64 -6.82 71.28
CA GLU A 252 -9.08 -8.07 71.92
C GLU A 252 -8.61 -8.14 73.38
N VAL A 253 -9.36 -8.85 74.22
CA VAL A 253 -9.07 -8.95 75.66
C VAL A 253 -8.30 -10.21 76.06
N THR A 254 -8.15 -11.17 75.13
CA THR A 254 -7.55 -12.47 75.41
C THR A 254 -6.25 -12.64 74.64
N TRP A 255 -5.15 -12.81 75.38
CA TRP A 255 -3.85 -13.16 74.83
C TRP A 255 -3.83 -14.62 74.36
N ILE A 256 -3.28 -14.85 73.17
CA ILE A 256 -3.03 -16.17 72.60
C ILE A 256 -1.58 -16.54 72.92
N ASP A 257 -1.36 -17.72 73.48
CA ASP A 257 -0.01 -18.24 73.73
C ASP A 257 0.67 -18.61 72.40
N TYR A 258 1.89 -18.12 72.22
CA TYR A 258 2.72 -18.53 71.10
C TYR A 258 3.21 -19.98 71.33
N PRO A 259 3.26 -20.83 70.28
CA PRO A 259 3.48 -22.26 70.46
C PRO A 259 4.86 -22.63 71.00
N ASP A 260 5.89 -21.81 70.76
CA ASP A 260 7.28 -22.09 71.12
C ASP A 260 7.94 -20.93 71.87
N ASP A 261 8.57 -21.21 73.00
CA ASP A 261 9.45 -20.25 73.68
C ASP A 261 10.85 -20.25 73.04
N ALA A 262 11.52 -19.11 73.01
CA ALA A 262 12.88 -18.97 72.50
C ALA A 262 13.91 -19.13 73.62
N VAL A 263 14.72 -20.19 73.55
CA VAL A 263 15.86 -20.38 74.46
C VAL A 263 17.03 -19.52 73.97
N LEU A 264 17.53 -18.61 74.82
CA LEU A 264 18.61 -17.69 74.43
C LEU A 264 19.99 -18.35 74.41
N GLY A 265 20.14 -19.49 75.09
CA GLY A 265 21.39 -20.22 75.21
C GLY A 265 22.46 -19.47 76.01
N PRO A 266 23.71 -20.00 76.08
CA PRO A 266 24.77 -19.45 76.91
C PRO A 266 25.11 -18.00 76.55
N ILE A 267 25.36 -17.15 77.54
CA ILE A 267 25.62 -15.71 77.38
C ILE A 267 26.78 -15.46 76.41
N ALA A 268 27.82 -16.29 76.46
CA ALA A 268 29.00 -16.19 75.60
C ALA A 268 28.69 -16.43 74.10
N GLY A 269 27.59 -17.11 73.79
CA GLY A 269 27.11 -17.37 72.43
C GLY A 269 26.12 -16.35 71.88
N ARG A 270 25.65 -15.41 72.72
CA ARG A 270 24.64 -14.42 72.32
C ARG A 270 25.27 -13.27 71.51
N PRO A 271 24.59 -12.75 70.47
CA PRO A 271 25.07 -11.58 69.74
C PRO A 271 25.18 -10.34 70.62
N VAL A 272 25.99 -9.36 70.18
CA VAL A 272 26.03 -8.03 70.79
C VAL A 272 24.69 -7.33 70.57
N SER A 273 24.15 -6.68 71.62
CA SER A 273 22.79 -6.10 71.64
C SER A 273 22.44 -5.36 70.34
N PRO A 274 21.25 -5.58 69.74
CA PRO A 274 20.16 -6.43 70.23
C PRO A 274 20.28 -7.92 69.84
N ILE A 275 19.58 -8.79 70.57
CA ILE A 275 19.39 -10.21 70.25
C ILE A 275 18.22 -10.35 69.25
N PRO A 276 18.46 -10.82 68.01
CA PRO A 276 17.39 -11.05 67.04
C PRO A 276 16.66 -12.36 67.35
N LEU A 277 15.32 -12.33 67.32
CA LEU A 277 14.45 -13.48 67.51
C LEU A 277 13.51 -13.59 66.30
N ASP A 278 13.45 -14.77 65.70
CA ASP A 278 12.60 -15.06 64.55
C ASP A 278 11.28 -15.65 65.04
N LEU A 279 10.17 -14.96 64.77
CA LEU A 279 8.81 -15.47 64.97
C LEU A 279 8.20 -15.91 63.64
N ASP A 280 7.26 -16.86 63.68
CA ASP A 280 6.51 -17.31 62.50
C ASP A 280 5.53 -16.19 62.07
N ALA A 281 5.80 -15.58 60.92
CA ALA A 281 4.95 -14.51 60.38
C ALA A 281 3.53 -15.01 60.05
N ASN A 282 3.31 -16.32 59.88
CA ASN A 282 1.99 -16.88 59.57
C ASN A 282 0.98 -16.73 60.71
N LEU A 283 1.45 -16.54 61.95
CA LEU A 283 0.58 -16.32 63.11
C LEU A 283 0.04 -14.89 63.15
N PHE A 284 0.68 -13.97 62.43
CA PHE A 284 0.35 -12.54 62.38
C PHE A 284 -0.32 -12.12 61.06
N LYS A 285 -1.06 -13.03 60.40
CA LYS A 285 -1.73 -12.74 59.13
C LYS A 285 -2.80 -11.66 59.27
N GLU A 286 -3.04 -10.95 58.17
CA GLU A 286 -4.15 -10.02 58.03
C GLU A 286 -5.49 -10.73 58.32
N LYS A 287 -6.27 -10.22 59.27
CA LYS A 287 -7.54 -10.81 59.70
C LYS A 287 -8.70 -10.19 58.95
N ALA A 288 -9.52 -10.98 58.26
CA ALA A 288 -10.66 -10.48 57.47
C ALA A 288 -11.65 -9.60 58.25
N THR A 289 -11.73 -9.73 59.57
CA THR A 289 -12.69 -9.00 60.42
C THR A 289 -12.25 -7.59 60.80
N SER A 290 -10.96 -7.25 60.72
CA SER A 290 -10.51 -5.93 61.16
C SER A 290 -10.93 -4.83 60.16
N PRO A 291 -11.37 -3.65 60.62
CA PRO A 291 -11.88 -2.58 59.75
C PRO A 291 -10.82 -1.89 58.88
N GLY A 292 -9.53 -2.13 59.10
CA GLY A 292 -8.39 -1.69 58.27
C GLY A 292 -7.23 -2.68 58.46
N PRO A 293 -5.98 -2.36 58.08
CA PRO A 293 -4.81 -3.20 58.35
C PRO A 293 -4.81 -3.80 59.76
N THR A 294 -4.50 -5.09 59.91
CA THR A 294 -4.56 -5.75 61.22
C THR A 294 -3.40 -5.29 62.10
N VAL A 295 -3.73 -4.73 63.27
CA VAL A 295 -2.74 -4.31 64.26
C VAL A 295 -2.56 -5.43 65.27
N TRP A 296 -1.32 -5.91 65.41
CA TRP A 296 -0.96 -6.95 66.37
C TRP A 296 -0.25 -6.34 67.57
N GLU A 297 -0.61 -6.82 68.75
CA GLU A 297 0.14 -6.58 69.98
C GLU A 297 0.89 -7.87 70.34
N LEU A 298 2.19 -7.75 70.58
CA LEU A 298 3.07 -8.83 70.99
C LEU A 298 3.58 -8.55 72.40
N LEU A 299 3.25 -9.45 73.32
CA LEU A 299 3.83 -9.53 74.65
C LEU A 299 5.05 -10.44 74.58
N VAL A 300 6.20 -9.90 74.96
CA VAL A 300 7.45 -10.63 75.10
C VAL A 300 7.74 -10.78 76.58
N ARG A 301 7.79 -12.02 77.05
CA ARG A 301 8.01 -12.36 78.45
C ARG A 301 9.39 -12.95 78.62
N TYR A 302 10.25 -12.30 79.39
CA TYR A 302 11.57 -12.77 79.72
C TYR A 302 11.54 -13.58 81.02
N TYR A 303 11.99 -14.83 81.00
CA TYR A 303 12.12 -15.69 82.18
C TYR A 303 13.59 -15.78 82.58
N LYS A 304 13.88 -15.41 83.84
CA LYS A 304 15.22 -15.48 84.39
C LYS A 304 15.53 -16.88 84.92
N GLU A 305 16.69 -17.45 84.57
CA GLU A 305 17.17 -18.77 85.02
C GLU A 305 16.16 -19.93 84.82
N GLY A 306 15.31 -19.86 83.80
CA GLY A 306 14.23 -20.85 83.57
C GLY A 306 13.21 -20.96 84.72
N GLY A 307 13.20 -20.00 85.66
CA GLY A 307 12.32 -19.95 86.82
C GLY A 307 11.03 -19.14 86.60
N GLY A 308 10.09 -19.22 87.55
CA GLY A 308 8.77 -18.55 87.45
C GLY A 308 8.77 -17.02 87.66
N ASN A 309 9.94 -16.38 87.78
CA ASN A 309 10.06 -14.92 87.82
C ASN A 309 10.22 -14.39 86.38
N PHE A 310 9.38 -13.45 85.99
CA PHE A 310 9.36 -12.94 84.62
C PHE A 310 9.18 -11.43 84.56
N ASP A 311 9.72 -10.83 83.50
CA ASP A 311 9.48 -9.45 83.10
C ASP A 311 8.76 -9.41 81.75
N ASP A 312 7.85 -8.46 81.56
CA ASP A 312 7.06 -8.32 80.35
C ASP A 312 7.43 -7.03 79.60
N GLY A 313 7.60 -7.14 78.28
CA GLY A 313 7.65 -6.02 77.36
C GLY A 313 6.59 -6.18 76.27
N GLN A 314 6.10 -5.07 75.73
CA GLN A 314 5.04 -5.08 74.72
C GLN A 314 5.41 -4.22 73.53
N VAL A 315 5.11 -4.71 72.33
CA VAL A 315 5.32 -3.98 71.08
C VAL A 315 4.11 -4.14 70.16
N GLU A 316 3.83 -3.09 69.39
CA GLU A 316 2.75 -3.06 68.41
C GLU A 316 3.32 -2.94 67.00
N PHE A 317 2.70 -3.63 66.05
CA PHE A 317 3.02 -3.51 64.63
C PHE A 317 1.77 -3.74 63.77
N ILE A 318 1.80 -3.19 62.56
CA ILE A 318 0.69 -3.25 61.60
C ILE A 318 1.07 -4.21 60.47
N VAL A 319 0.21 -5.19 60.23
CA VAL A 319 0.30 -6.04 59.04
C VAL A 319 -0.71 -5.54 58.02
N ASP A 320 -0.29 -5.49 56.76
CA ASP A 320 -1.15 -5.21 55.62
C ASP A 320 -0.71 -6.10 54.46
N GLN A 321 -1.58 -7.05 54.12
CA GLN A 321 -1.36 -7.99 53.03
C GLN A 321 -2.34 -7.78 51.87
N LEU A 322 -3.14 -6.71 51.93
CA LEU A 322 -4.14 -6.41 50.92
C LEU A 322 -3.53 -5.52 49.85
N ALA A 323 -3.77 -5.87 48.59
CA ALA A 323 -3.39 -4.98 47.51
C ALA A 323 -4.39 -3.82 47.39
N PRO A 324 -4.02 -2.72 46.71
CA PRO A 324 -4.96 -1.66 46.39
C PRO A 324 -6.22 -2.20 45.72
N VAL A 325 -7.37 -1.65 46.13
CA VAL A 325 -8.69 -2.00 45.61
C VAL A 325 -9.19 -3.39 46.03
N ASP A 326 -8.43 -4.19 46.77
CA ASP A 326 -8.92 -5.46 47.30
C ASP A 326 -10.01 -5.26 48.37
N THR A 327 -10.98 -6.18 48.43
CA THR A 327 -11.89 -6.25 49.58
C THR A 327 -11.36 -7.22 50.61
N LYS A 328 -11.35 -6.77 51.86
CA LYS A 328 -10.88 -7.53 53.01
C LYS A 328 -11.84 -8.64 53.46
N ASN A 329 -13.15 -8.43 53.32
CA ASN A 329 -14.17 -9.40 53.72
C ASN A 329 -15.41 -9.35 52.81
N PRO A 330 -15.71 -10.41 52.03
CA PRO A 330 -14.84 -11.57 51.81
C PRO A 330 -13.52 -11.16 51.09
N PRO A 331 -12.40 -11.83 51.36
CA PRO A 331 -11.14 -11.60 50.66
C PRO A 331 -11.33 -11.75 49.15
N LYS A 332 -11.13 -10.68 48.39
CA LYS A 332 -11.24 -10.74 46.93
C LYS A 332 -10.34 -9.68 46.30
N LYS A 333 -9.55 -10.13 45.32
CA LYS A 333 -8.87 -9.22 44.42
C LYS A 333 -9.86 -8.55 43.46
N ILE A 334 -9.84 -7.22 43.40
CA ILE A 334 -10.77 -6.46 42.56
C ILE A 334 -9.97 -5.70 41.51
N LYS A 335 -10.45 -5.78 40.26
CA LYS A 335 -9.93 -4.95 39.18
C LYS A 335 -10.31 -3.50 39.42
N PRO A 336 -9.37 -2.56 39.32
CA PRO A 336 -9.67 -1.16 39.51
C PRO A 336 -10.64 -0.66 38.44
N THR A 337 -11.59 0.17 38.88
CA THR A 337 -12.70 0.75 38.10
C THR A 337 -13.08 2.11 38.69
N PRO A 338 -13.74 3.03 37.96
CA PRO A 338 -13.91 3.04 36.51
C PRO A 338 -12.59 3.17 35.76
N ALA A 339 -12.60 2.86 34.47
CA ALA A 339 -11.54 3.28 33.56
C ALA A 339 -11.25 4.78 33.74
N PRO A 340 -10.01 5.24 33.52
CA PRO A 340 -9.72 6.65 33.67
C PRO A 340 -10.53 7.53 32.68
N SER A 341 -10.40 8.85 32.70
CA SER A 341 -11.02 9.77 31.72
C SER A 341 -9.95 10.43 30.84
N PHE A 342 -10.27 10.66 29.55
CA PHE A 342 -9.40 11.37 28.61
C PHE A 342 -9.81 12.83 28.58
N ASP A 343 -9.15 13.64 29.39
CA ASP A 343 -9.64 14.95 29.83
C ASP A 343 -9.53 16.01 28.74
N ASN A 344 -8.42 16.01 27.99
CA ASN A 344 -8.21 16.88 26.82
C ASN A 344 -8.55 16.20 25.48
N GLY A 345 -9.28 15.09 25.52
CA GLY A 345 -9.66 14.34 24.32
C GLY A 345 -10.65 15.09 23.42
N PRO A 346 -10.55 14.95 22.08
CA PRO A 346 -11.45 15.57 21.10
C PRO A 346 -12.94 15.43 21.44
N ALA A 347 -13.80 16.34 20.99
CA ALA A 347 -15.22 16.32 21.38
C ALA A 347 -16.04 15.20 20.71
N ASP A 348 -15.53 14.58 19.65
CA ASP A 348 -16.25 13.53 18.93
C ASP A 348 -16.40 12.24 19.75
N ALA A 349 -17.44 11.46 19.45
CA ALA A 349 -17.79 10.26 20.20
C ALA A 349 -16.70 9.18 20.17
N GLN A 350 -15.81 9.21 19.17
CA GLN A 350 -14.72 8.25 19.02
C GLN A 350 -13.39 8.76 19.59
N LYS A 351 -13.35 10.02 20.06
CA LYS A 351 -12.13 10.73 20.49
C LYS A 351 -11.05 10.60 19.41
N THR A 352 -11.33 11.10 18.21
CA THR A 352 -10.48 10.90 17.03
C THR A 352 -9.24 11.78 17.11
N VAL A 353 -8.07 11.18 17.29
CA VAL A 353 -6.78 11.87 17.39
C VAL A 353 -6.04 11.76 16.06
N ASP A 354 -5.75 12.91 15.46
CA ASP A 354 -5.00 13.06 14.21
C ASP A 354 -3.71 13.87 14.43
N SER A 355 -2.96 14.12 13.35
CA SER A 355 -1.72 14.89 13.37
C SER A 355 -1.93 16.33 13.84
N THR A 356 -3.09 16.94 13.56
CA THR A 356 -3.44 18.29 14.03
C THR A 356 -3.56 18.32 15.56
N TRP A 357 -4.25 17.34 16.13
CA TRP A 357 -4.42 17.24 17.58
C TRP A 357 -3.08 16.99 18.28
N ILE A 358 -2.26 16.06 17.79
CA ILE A 358 -0.93 15.75 18.38
C ILE A 358 -0.03 16.99 18.36
N ASN A 359 -0.01 17.75 17.26
CA ASN A 359 0.79 18.97 17.16
C ASN A 359 0.28 20.11 18.04
N SER A 360 -1.02 20.11 18.39
CA SER A 360 -1.63 21.15 19.22
C SER A 360 -1.61 20.80 20.71
N ASN A 361 -1.37 19.55 21.08
CA ASN A 361 -1.40 19.06 22.46
C ASN A 361 -0.10 18.31 22.76
N GLN A 362 0.74 18.92 23.60
CA GLN A 362 2.03 18.32 24.00
C GLN A 362 1.84 17.01 24.78
N ASP A 363 0.81 16.94 25.62
CA ASP A 363 0.53 15.81 26.49
C ASP A 363 -0.90 15.31 26.33
N VAL A 364 -1.09 14.01 26.57
CA VAL A 364 -2.40 13.38 26.84
C VAL A 364 -2.67 13.51 28.33
N GLU A 365 -3.80 14.11 28.69
CA GLU A 365 -4.21 14.28 30.08
C GLU A 365 -5.31 13.28 30.45
N GLY A 366 -5.15 12.61 31.59
CA GLY A 366 -6.19 11.74 32.10
C GLY A 366 -6.35 11.74 33.60
N THR A 367 -7.52 11.29 34.05
CA THR A 367 -7.87 11.20 35.48
C THR A 367 -8.29 9.77 35.82
N VAL A 368 -7.63 9.14 36.78
CA VAL A 368 -7.96 7.80 37.29
C VAL A 368 -8.76 7.86 38.59
N ASN A 369 -9.58 6.83 38.85
CA ASN A 369 -10.25 6.71 40.13
C ASN A 369 -9.25 6.44 41.27
N VAL A 370 -9.27 7.30 42.29
CA VAL A 370 -8.47 7.20 43.52
C VAL A 370 -9.33 6.90 44.77
N GLY A 371 -10.64 6.65 44.60
CA GLY A 371 -11.59 6.47 45.71
C GLY A 371 -11.65 5.07 46.32
N TYR A 372 -10.59 4.27 46.23
CA TYR A 372 -10.60 2.92 46.80
C TYR A 372 -10.27 2.91 48.30
N PHE A 373 -10.77 1.89 49.00
CA PHE A 373 -10.57 1.72 50.43
C PHE A 373 -9.08 1.58 50.76
N GLY A 374 -8.59 2.34 51.75
CA GLY A 374 -7.18 2.31 52.16
C GLY A 374 -6.21 3.11 51.27
N ARG A 375 -6.71 3.89 50.28
CA ARG A 375 -5.86 4.72 49.41
C ARG A 375 -4.87 5.57 50.19
N ARG A 376 -3.61 5.58 49.76
CA ARG A 376 -2.60 6.55 50.19
C ARG A 376 -1.96 7.28 49.03
N VAL A 377 -1.53 8.52 49.27
CA VAL A 377 -0.91 9.40 48.25
C VAL A 377 0.42 8.89 47.72
N ASP A 378 1.05 7.96 48.43
CA ASP A 378 2.28 7.26 48.07
C ASP A 378 2.02 5.94 47.33
N ASP A 379 0.77 5.56 47.09
CA ASP A 379 0.44 4.43 46.21
C ASP A 379 0.82 4.77 44.76
N ASN A 380 1.43 3.81 44.08
CA ASN A 380 1.96 3.96 42.73
C ASN A 380 0.92 3.52 41.68
N LEU A 381 0.70 4.38 40.68
CA LEU A 381 -0.14 4.12 39.52
C LEU A 381 0.75 3.73 38.33
N ARG A 382 0.37 2.66 37.63
CA ARG A 382 0.92 2.30 36.32
C ARG A 382 -0.18 2.32 35.28
N VAL A 383 0.09 2.90 34.11
CA VAL A 383 -0.85 2.99 33.00
C VAL A 383 -0.18 2.52 31.72
N TRP A 384 -0.88 1.68 30.97
CA TRP A 384 -0.49 1.19 29.67
C TRP A 384 -1.51 1.57 28.60
N LEU A 385 -1.02 1.81 27.39
CA LEU A 385 -1.85 1.85 26.18
C LEU A 385 -1.74 0.54 25.42
N VAL A 386 -2.84 0.13 24.80
CA VAL A 386 -2.96 -1.15 24.09
C VAL A 386 -3.74 -0.97 22.79
N SER A 387 -3.19 -1.48 21.69
CA SER A 387 -3.88 -1.62 20.40
C SER A 387 -3.45 -2.94 19.74
N GLY A 388 -4.41 -3.83 19.48
CA GLY A 388 -4.11 -5.18 18.99
C GLY A 388 -3.17 -5.94 19.95
N THR A 389 -1.99 -6.32 19.47
CA THR A 389 -0.94 -7.01 20.26
C THR A 389 0.06 -6.05 20.91
N GLN A 390 0.04 -4.76 20.56
CA GLN A 390 1.00 -3.78 21.04
C GLN A 390 0.56 -3.24 22.41
N ARG A 391 1.50 -3.18 23.36
CA ARG A 391 1.30 -2.68 24.73
C ARG A 391 2.49 -1.81 25.14
N VAL A 392 2.22 -0.59 25.59
CA VAL A 392 3.27 0.39 25.97
C VAL A 392 2.93 1.00 27.34
N GLU A 393 3.88 1.02 28.27
CA GLU A 393 3.73 1.74 29.56
C GLU A 393 3.94 3.22 29.32
N VAL A 394 2.92 4.03 29.59
CA VAL A 394 2.95 5.48 29.32
C VAL A 394 3.04 6.30 30.61
N PHE A 395 2.73 5.70 31.77
CA PHE A 395 2.84 6.36 33.06
C PHE A 395 3.19 5.37 34.16
N ASN A 396 4.10 5.77 35.05
CA ASN A 396 4.50 5.02 36.24
C ASN A 396 4.93 6.00 37.34
N GLY A 397 4.06 6.20 38.33
CA GLY A 397 4.34 7.15 39.41
C GLY A 397 3.16 7.35 40.35
N THR A 398 3.34 8.19 41.36
CA THR A 398 2.28 8.57 42.30
C THR A 398 1.40 9.66 41.71
N VAL A 399 0.08 9.58 41.96
CA VAL A 399 -0.87 10.66 41.66
C VAL A 399 -1.47 11.23 42.94
N ASP A 400 -1.86 12.50 42.88
CA ASP A 400 -2.45 13.19 44.02
C ASP A 400 -3.92 12.78 44.26
N ALA A 401 -4.61 13.48 45.16
CA ALA A 401 -6.01 13.19 45.47
C ALA A 401 -6.99 13.47 44.30
N THR A 402 -6.54 14.16 43.24
CA THR A 402 -7.35 14.38 42.03
C THR A 402 -7.28 13.19 41.08
N GLY A 403 -6.26 12.33 41.19
CA GLY A 403 -6.06 11.20 40.29
C GLY A 403 -5.54 11.59 38.90
N LYS A 404 -5.12 12.84 38.72
CA LYS A 404 -4.60 13.33 37.44
C LYS A 404 -3.22 12.78 37.12
N PHE A 405 -3.01 12.42 35.87
CA PHE A 405 -1.74 12.04 35.28
C PHE A 405 -1.66 12.53 33.83
N SER A 406 -0.45 12.66 33.31
CA SER A 406 -0.23 13.01 31.91
C SER A 406 0.99 12.27 31.35
N PHE A 407 1.02 12.12 30.03
CA PHE A 407 2.15 11.57 29.29
C PHE A 407 2.26 12.22 27.90
N PRO A 408 3.46 12.23 27.28
CA PRO A 408 3.66 12.90 25.99
C PRO A 408 2.76 12.35 24.89
N SER A 409 2.13 13.23 24.09
CA SER A 409 1.26 12.81 22.98
C SER A 409 2.01 12.03 21.89
N THR A 410 3.33 12.18 21.81
CA THR A 410 4.21 11.42 20.91
C THR A 410 4.20 9.92 21.20
N GLU A 411 3.85 9.49 22.41
CA GLU A 411 3.67 8.06 22.76
C GLU A 411 2.51 7.41 21.97
N LEU A 412 1.60 8.21 21.39
CA LEU A 412 0.55 7.68 20.52
C LEU A 412 1.06 7.28 19.13
N LEU A 413 2.19 7.85 18.68
CA LEU A 413 2.73 7.64 17.33
C LEU A 413 3.28 6.23 17.10
N VAL A 414 3.52 5.47 18.19
CA VAL A 414 3.99 4.08 18.10
C VAL A 414 2.88 3.12 17.71
N PHE A 415 1.61 3.51 17.86
CA PHE A 415 0.46 2.64 17.61
C PHE A 415 -0.03 2.76 16.15
N PRO A 416 -0.57 1.67 15.58
CA PRO A 416 -1.25 1.75 14.29
C PRO A 416 -2.56 2.53 14.41
N ASN A 417 -3.04 3.06 13.28
CA ASN A 417 -4.37 3.65 13.20
C ASN A 417 -5.45 2.67 13.68
N GLY A 418 -6.46 3.22 14.35
CA GLY A 418 -7.56 2.46 14.91
C GLY A 418 -7.70 2.66 16.41
N ARG A 419 -8.34 1.68 17.07
CA ARG A 419 -8.75 1.80 18.47
C ARG A 419 -7.55 1.63 19.40
N VAL A 420 -7.27 2.66 20.21
CA VAL A 420 -6.31 2.58 21.31
C VAL A 420 -7.10 2.52 22.63
N ASN A 421 -6.77 1.55 23.45
CA ASN A 421 -7.33 1.33 24.77
C ASN A 421 -6.26 1.64 25.83
N TRP A 422 -6.68 1.84 27.07
CA TRP A 422 -5.79 1.82 28.23
C TRP A 422 -6.06 0.66 29.18
N ILE A 423 -5.05 0.34 29.97
CA ILE A 423 -5.10 -0.53 31.14
C ILE A 423 -4.35 0.18 32.25
N TYR A 424 -4.79 0.06 33.50
CA TYR A 424 -4.06 0.61 34.63
C TYR A 424 -4.06 -0.32 35.84
N GLU A 425 -3.10 -0.12 36.72
CA GLU A 425 -2.91 -0.92 37.94
C GLU A 425 -2.41 -0.02 39.07
N TRP A 426 -2.79 -0.38 40.30
CA TRP A 426 -2.30 0.25 41.51
C TRP A 426 -1.40 -0.70 42.29
N THR A 427 -0.29 -0.18 42.81
CA THR A 427 0.55 -0.85 43.80
C THR A 427 0.55 -0.01 45.07
N ASP A 428 0.28 -0.61 46.22
CA ASP A 428 0.30 0.15 47.47
C ASP A 428 1.73 0.56 47.82
N TRP A 429 1.85 1.48 48.76
CA TRP A 429 3.16 1.94 49.24
C TRP A 429 4.02 0.84 49.91
N ILE A 430 3.43 -0.30 50.31
CA ILE A 430 4.11 -1.45 50.94
C ILE A 430 4.68 -2.40 49.87
N GLY A 431 4.14 -2.34 48.65
CA GLY A 431 4.50 -3.16 47.50
C GLY A 431 3.49 -4.27 47.18
N ASN A 432 2.29 -4.30 47.78
CA ASN A 432 1.24 -5.22 47.38
C ASN A 432 0.66 -4.76 46.04
N GLN A 433 0.82 -5.61 45.03
CA GLN A 433 0.37 -5.33 43.66
C GLN A 433 -1.10 -5.72 43.48
N GLY A 434 -1.90 -4.75 43.02
CA GLY A 434 -3.31 -4.93 42.69
C GLY A 434 -3.52 -5.74 41.43
N GLN A 435 -4.77 -5.83 40.96
CA GLN A 435 -5.05 -6.36 39.63
C GLN A 435 -5.02 -5.27 38.57
N GLU A 436 -4.71 -5.64 37.33
CA GLU A 436 -4.92 -4.78 36.17
C GLU A 436 -6.42 -4.51 35.95
N SER A 437 -6.73 -3.28 35.54
CA SER A 437 -8.06 -2.87 35.11
C SER A 437 -8.55 -3.69 33.92
N VAL A 438 -9.84 -3.61 33.63
CA VAL A 438 -10.31 -4.02 32.30
C VAL A 438 -9.75 -3.06 31.24
N SER A 439 -9.38 -3.60 30.08
CA SER A 439 -9.01 -2.79 28.92
C SER A 439 -10.19 -1.94 28.53
N ALA A 440 -10.02 -0.63 28.56
CA ALA A 440 -11.09 0.32 28.26
C ALA A 440 -10.70 1.23 27.10
N PRO A 441 -11.65 1.61 26.23
CA PRO A 441 -11.33 2.49 25.13
C PRO A 441 -10.88 3.89 25.56
N LEU A 442 -9.78 4.35 24.97
CA LEU A 442 -9.27 5.70 25.17
C LEU A 442 -9.65 6.58 23.98
N LEU A 443 -9.19 6.21 22.77
CA LEU A 443 -9.28 7.04 21.58
C LEU A 443 -9.26 6.21 20.29
N THR A 444 -9.50 6.89 19.17
CA THR A 444 -9.30 6.32 17.84
C THR A 444 -8.21 7.12 17.13
N LEU A 445 -7.08 6.47 16.86
CA LEU A 445 -5.95 7.09 16.20
C LEU A 445 -6.18 7.12 14.69
N LYS A 446 -6.06 8.30 14.08
CA LYS A 446 -6.24 8.54 12.65
C LYS A 446 -5.11 9.44 12.14
N LEU A 447 -3.91 8.89 12.09
CA LEU A 447 -2.77 9.51 11.44
C LEU A 447 -2.88 9.33 9.92
N PRO A 448 -2.30 10.24 9.12
CA PRO A 448 -2.13 10.01 7.69
C PRO A 448 -1.34 8.72 7.48
N LEU A 449 -1.92 7.75 6.77
CA LEU A 449 -1.20 6.54 6.36
C LEU A 449 -0.21 6.90 5.26
N ALA A 450 1.00 6.34 5.31
CA ALA A 450 1.95 6.55 4.22
C ALA A 450 1.33 6.08 2.90
N PRO A 451 1.35 6.90 1.84
CA PRO A 451 0.84 6.47 0.55
C PRO A 451 1.64 5.25 0.07
N SER A 452 1.03 4.40 -0.74
CA SER A 452 1.73 3.31 -1.40
C SER A 452 1.22 3.13 -2.82
N ILE A 453 2.09 2.59 -3.68
CA ILE A 453 1.79 2.35 -5.09
C ILE A 453 2.35 0.99 -5.51
N ASN A 454 1.48 0.10 -5.95
CA ASN A 454 1.81 -1.32 -6.09
C ASN A 454 2.11 -1.76 -7.52
N LYS A 455 2.19 -0.83 -8.47
CA LYS A 455 2.44 -1.11 -9.88
C LYS A 455 3.31 -0.02 -10.51
N ALA A 456 4.22 -0.43 -11.39
CA ALA A 456 5.00 0.49 -12.20
C ALA A 456 4.10 1.32 -13.16
N PRO A 457 4.54 2.51 -13.58
CA PRO A 457 3.80 3.33 -14.55
C PRO A 457 3.67 2.64 -15.90
N LEU A 458 2.47 2.63 -16.48
CA LEU A 458 2.24 2.06 -17.81
C LEU A 458 2.76 3.01 -18.89
N VAL A 459 3.52 2.49 -19.86
CA VAL A 459 3.89 3.22 -21.07
C VAL A 459 3.18 2.52 -22.23
N PRO A 460 2.04 2.99 -22.76
CA PRO A 460 1.22 2.22 -23.72
C PRO A 460 1.92 1.84 -25.03
N LYS A 461 3.03 2.52 -25.35
CA LYS A 461 3.88 2.20 -26.50
C LYS A 461 4.75 0.98 -26.28
N THR A 462 5.05 0.66 -25.03
CA THR A 462 5.55 -0.66 -24.64
C THR A 462 4.36 -1.59 -24.42
N ASP A 463 4.55 -2.88 -24.62
CA ASP A 463 3.55 -3.86 -24.17
C ASP A 463 3.45 -3.85 -22.63
N PRO A 464 2.40 -4.46 -22.03
CA PRO A 464 2.21 -4.49 -20.58
C PRO A 464 3.36 -5.14 -19.78
N SER A 465 4.25 -5.87 -20.44
CA SER A 465 5.43 -6.53 -19.85
C SER A 465 6.74 -5.79 -20.19
N TYR A 466 6.68 -4.63 -20.85
CA TYR A 466 7.83 -3.78 -21.17
C TYR A 466 8.90 -4.45 -22.06
N THR A 467 8.50 -5.45 -22.85
CA THR A 467 9.41 -6.22 -23.72
C THR A 467 9.62 -5.58 -25.10
N THR A 468 8.71 -4.70 -25.51
CA THR A 468 8.74 -4.01 -26.80
C THR A 468 9.78 -2.90 -26.75
N THR A 469 10.83 -3.03 -27.56
CA THR A 469 11.86 -2.00 -27.74
C THR A 469 11.27 -0.75 -28.38
N LEU A 470 11.65 0.42 -27.87
CA LEU A 470 11.30 1.73 -28.42
C LEU A 470 12.41 2.25 -29.33
N TYR A 471 12.01 3.02 -30.34
CA TYR A 471 12.87 3.58 -31.37
C TYR A 471 12.61 5.09 -31.55
N TRP A 472 13.44 5.80 -32.31
CA TRP A 472 13.24 7.23 -32.58
C TRP A 472 11.92 7.51 -33.27
N GLU A 473 11.50 6.62 -34.18
CA GLU A 473 10.24 6.71 -34.89
C GLU A 473 8.99 6.65 -33.99
N ASP A 474 9.10 6.08 -32.78
CA ASP A 474 7.97 6.06 -31.83
C ASP A 474 7.63 7.45 -31.28
N PHE A 475 8.58 8.39 -31.39
CA PHE A 475 8.44 9.80 -31.06
C PHE A 475 8.10 10.67 -32.28
N LEU A 476 7.71 10.08 -33.41
CA LEU A 476 7.24 10.79 -34.59
C LEU A 476 5.76 10.48 -34.89
N SER A 477 5.03 11.50 -35.34
CA SER A 477 3.66 11.33 -35.84
C SER A 477 3.65 10.57 -37.18
N THR A 478 2.50 10.01 -37.52
CA THR A 478 2.27 9.38 -38.84
C THR A 478 1.88 10.39 -39.93
N THR A 479 2.01 11.70 -39.66
CA THR A 479 1.71 12.74 -40.67
C THR A 479 2.82 12.81 -41.71
N THR A 480 2.56 13.47 -42.84
CA THR A 480 3.58 13.75 -43.86
C THR A 480 3.66 15.25 -44.08
N PRO A 481 4.75 15.93 -43.64
CA PRO A 481 5.93 15.37 -42.98
C PRO A 481 5.63 14.87 -41.54
N PRO A 482 6.42 13.91 -41.01
CA PRO A 482 6.34 13.51 -39.61
C PRO A 482 6.69 14.68 -38.69
N ALA A 483 6.04 14.77 -37.53
CA ALA A 483 6.31 15.78 -36.51
C ALA A 483 6.62 15.10 -35.16
N PRO A 484 7.50 15.67 -34.31
CA PRO A 484 7.77 15.12 -32.99
C PRO A 484 6.50 15.02 -32.12
N ILE A 485 6.36 13.89 -31.42
CA ILE A 485 5.29 13.62 -30.45
C ILE A 485 5.88 13.12 -29.13
N ALA A 486 5.16 13.35 -28.04
CA ALA A 486 5.49 12.78 -26.73
C ALA A 486 4.93 11.37 -26.59
N LEU A 487 5.65 10.48 -25.91
CA LEU A 487 5.06 9.24 -25.41
C LEU A 487 4.18 9.55 -24.21
N THR A 488 3.17 8.72 -24.00
CA THR A 488 2.31 8.82 -22.83
C THR A 488 2.75 7.81 -21.78
N ALA A 489 2.85 8.22 -20.53
CA ALA A 489 2.96 7.31 -19.38
C ALA A 489 1.80 7.55 -18.41
N ILE A 490 1.29 6.48 -17.81
CA ILE A 490 0.07 6.51 -17.00
C ILE A 490 0.35 5.87 -15.65
N VAL A 491 0.03 6.62 -14.59
CA VAL A 491 -0.09 6.07 -13.24
C VAL A 491 -1.57 5.78 -13.00
N GLU A 492 -1.89 4.50 -12.79
CA GLU A 492 -3.26 4.05 -12.63
C GLU A 492 -3.77 4.32 -11.21
N ASN A 493 -4.93 4.95 -11.10
CA ASN A 493 -5.54 5.27 -9.81
C ASN A 493 -5.76 4.03 -8.94
N SER A 494 -6.15 2.92 -9.58
CA SER A 494 -6.44 1.64 -8.91
C SER A 494 -5.24 1.00 -8.21
N THR A 495 -4.02 1.47 -8.48
CA THR A 495 -2.79 0.91 -7.91
C THR A 495 -2.25 1.74 -6.76
N ILE A 496 -2.84 2.92 -6.51
CA ILE A 496 -2.49 3.83 -5.43
C ILE A 496 -3.36 3.50 -4.21
N GLN A 497 -2.74 3.39 -3.05
CA GLN A 497 -3.41 3.16 -1.76
C GLN A 497 -2.96 4.23 -0.76
N ASP A 498 -3.85 4.60 0.16
CA ASP A 498 -3.57 5.53 1.27
C ASP A 498 -3.06 6.93 0.88
N ALA A 499 -3.07 7.25 -0.42
CA ALA A 499 -2.83 8.60 -0.92
C ALA A 499 -3.99 9.54 -0.52
N GLU A 500 -3.67 10.81 -0.36
CA GLU A 500 -4.59 11.89 -0.01
C GLU A 500 -4.66 12.89 -1.17
N PRO A 501 -5.81 13.54 -1.41
CA PRO A 501 -5.90 14.59 -2.42
C PRO A 501 -4.84 15.69 -2.17
N GLY A 502 -4.02 15.95 -3.18
CA GLY A 502 -2.90 16.90 -3.08
C GLY A 502 -1.52 16.26 -2.92
N ASP A 503 -1.43 14.95 -2.68
CA ASP A 503 -0.14 14.25 -2.79
C ASP A 503 0.47 14.44 -4.18
N GLU A 504 1.76 14.74 -4.24
CA GLU A 504 2.44 15.03 -5.49
C GLU A 504 3.06 13.77 -6.08
N ILE A 505 2.69 13.41 -7.30
CA ILE A 505 3.22 12.24 -8.00
C ILE A 505 4.09 12.68 -9.17
N SER A 506 5.28 12.12 -9.30
CA SER A 506 6.16 12.25 -10.47
C SER A 506 6.60 10.88 -10.98
N LEU A 507 7.05 10.83 -12.22
CA LEU A 507 7.74 9.69 -12.80
C LEU A 507 9.24 9.96 -12.79
N VAL A 508 10.01 8.94 -12.43
CA VAL A 508 11.45 8.95 -12.50
C VAL A 508 11.87 7.94 -13.56
N LEU A 509 12.59 8.41 -14.55
CA LEU A 509 13.22 7.60 -15.60
C LEU A 509 14.72 7.62 -15.37
N THR A 510 15.36 6.47 -15.40
CA THR A 510 16.78 6.35 -15.06
C THR A 510 17.47 5.35 -15.99
N LYS A 511 18.69 5.66 -16.43
CA LYS A 511 19.49 4.72 -17.22
C LYS A 511 19.84 3.52 -16.34
N ALA A 512 19.46 2.30 -16.74
CA ALA A 512 19.60 1.12 -15.87
C ALA A 512 21.06 0.80 -15.52
N SER A 513 22.01 1.15 -16.40
CA SER A 513 23.45 0.97 -16.18
C SER A 513 24.10 2.08 -15.34
N ASP A 514 23.44 3.23 -15.17
CA ASP A 514 23.96 4.40 -14.45
C ASP A 514 22.83 5.21 -13.81
N VAL A 515 22.60 4.99 -12.52
CA VAL A 515 21.50 5.60 -11.77
C VAL A 515 21.64 7.11 -11.57
N ILE A 516 22.81 7.69 -11.87
CA ILE A 516 23.04 9.14 -11.76
C ILE A 516 22.36 9.87 -12.94
N VAL A 517 22.26 9.20 -14.10
CA VAL A 517 21.61 9.74 -15.29
C VAL A 517 20.12 9.46 -15.22
N SER A 518 19.37 10.45 -14.74
CA SER A 518 17.92 10.35 -14.54
C SER A 518 17.17 11.60 -15.03
N PHE A 519 15.89 11.42 -15.29
CA PHE A 519 14.93 12.46 -15.63
C PHE A 519 13.69 12.27 -14.76
N GLU A 520 13.28 13.32 -14.06
CA GLU A 520 12.05 13.35 -13.30
C GLU A 520 11.02 14.26 -14.02
N THR A 521 9.81 13.75 -14.21
CA THR A 521 8.71 14.56 -14.78
C THR A 521 8.24 15.61 -13.78
N ALA A 522 7.57 16.66 -14.25
CA ALA A 522 6.87 17.59 -13.36
C ALA A 522 5.90 16.85 -12.43
N LYS A 523 5.90 17.23 -11.15
CA LYS A 523 4.98 16.70 -10.16
C LYS A 523 3.54 17.11 -10.48
N GLN A 524 2.62 16.16 -10.35
CA GLN A 524 1.18 16.40 -10.52
C GLN A 524 0.46 16.06 -9.22
N PRO A 525 -0.44 16.93 -8.72
CA PRO A 525 -1.24 16.62 -7.54
C PRO A 525 -2.25 15.52 -7.87
N TRP A 526 -2.29 14.49 -7.04
CA TRP A 526 -3.26 13.41 -7.16
C TRP A 526 -4.64 13.87 -6.68
N ALA A 527 -5.66 13.55 -7.47
CA ALA A 527 -7.06 13.93 -7.22
C ALA A 527 -8.02 12.75 -7.46
N ASN A 528 -7.64 11.56 -6.98
CA ASN A 528 -8.42 10.31 -7.10
C ASN A 528 -8.77 9.94 -8.55
N GLY A 529 -7.79 10.08 -9.45
CA GLY A 529 -7.91 9.78 -10.88
C GLY A 529 -6.58 9.31 -11.46
N ASN A 530 -6.63 8.74 -12.67
CA ASN A 530 -5.41 8.36 -13.39
C ASN A 530 -4.60 9.62 -13.71
N LEU A 531 -3.30 9.56 -13.49
CA LEU A 531 -2.38 10.62 -13.88
C LEU A 531 -1.69 10.25 -15.18
N THR A 532 -1.59 11.22 -16.07
CA THR A 532 -0.98 11.06 -17.39
C THR A 532 0.18 12.02 -17.53
N TYR A 533 1.32 11.49 -17.95
CA TYR A 533 2.56 12.22 -18.13
C TYR A 533 2.99 12.15 -19.60
N SER A 534 3.37 13.28 -20.15
CA SER A 534 4.02 13.37 -21.45
C SER A 534 5.52 13.16 -21.28
N ILE A 535 6.06 12.20 -22.01
CA ILE A 535 7.50 11.92 -22.08
C ILE A 535 7.98 12.43 -23.43
N ASP A 536 8.51 13.66 -23.45
CA ASP A 536 9.06 14.28 -24.64
C ASP A 536 10.44 13.70 -24.97
N PHE A 537 10.73 13.51 -26.26
CA PHE A 537 12.01 12.97 -26.72
C PHE A 537 13.22 13.71 -26.13
N ASN A 538 13.20 15.05 -26.13
CA ASN A 538 14.31 15.88 -25.65
C ASN A 538 14.64 15.65 -24.17
N ASN A 539 13.66 15.30 -23.35
CA ASN A 539 13.84 15.06 -21.93
C ASN A 539 14.50 13.72 -21.65
N VAL A 540 14.22 12.72 -22.50
CA VAL A 540 14.71 11.34 -22.32
C VAL A 540 15.91 11.00 -23.19
N TYR A 541 16.17 11.75 -24.27
CA TYR A 541 17.33 11.56 -25.15
C TYR A 541 18.67 11.46 -24.39
N PRO A 542 18.96 12.30 -23.37
CA PRO A 542 20.19 12.16 -22.60
C PRO A 542 20.35 10.82 -21.86
N LEU A 543 19.25 10.12 -21.58
CA LEU A 543 19.28 8.81 -20.89
C LEU A 543 19.76 7.69 -21.80
N PHE A 544 19.55 7.81 -23.11
CA PHE A 544 19.77 6.74 -24.08
C PHE A 544 20.56 7.16 -25.32
N ALA A 545 21.21 8.33 -25.32
CA ALA A 545 22.06 8.77 -26.43
C ALA A 545 23.34 7.91 -26.54
N ASP A 546 23.17 6.65 -26.96
CA ASP A 546 24.22 5.66 -27.19
C ASP A 546 24.10 5.15 -28.63
N PRO A 547 25.03 5.52 -29.52
CA PRO A 547 24.93 5.14 -30.93
C PRO A 547 25.36 3.69 -31.19
N ASP A 548 25.94 3.00 -30.20
CA ASP A 548 26.61 1.72 -30.39
C ASP A 548 25.76 0.54 -29.90
N SER A 549 24.90 0.76 -28.89
CA SER A 549 24.11 -0.32 -28.28
C SER A 549 22.74 0.12 -27.78
N PRO A 550 21.73 -0.78 -27.78
CA PRO A 550 20.46 -0.54 -27.10
C PRO A 550 20.67 -0.30 -25.60
N VAL A 551 19.87 0.59 -25.03
CA VAL A 551 19.97 1.02 -23.62
C VAL A 551 18.70 0.66 -22.88
N ASP A 552 18.85 0.03 -21.71
CA ASP A 552 17.74 -0.23 -20.81
C ASP A 552 17.45 0.99 -19.93
N ILE A 553 16.17 1.36 -19.85
CA ILE A 553 15.65 2.47 -19.07
C ILE A 553 14.70 1.95 -18.01
N ASN A 554 14.99 2.30 -16.77
CA ASN A 554 14.13 2.04 -15.62
C ASN A 554 13.10 3.16 -15.47
N ILE A 555 11.86 2.82 -15.18
CA ILE A 555 10.77 3.76 -14.87
C ILE A 555 10.05 3.32 -13.59
N ASN A 556 9.86 4.29 -12.70
CA ASN A 556 9.02 4.17 -11.51
C ASN A 556 8.29 5.49 -11.26
N SER A 557 7.33 5.45 -10.36
CA SER A 557 6.60 6.63 -9.88
C SER A 557 6.92 6.87 -8.41
N VAL A 558 7.03 8.13 -8.04
CA VAL A 558 7.31 8.57 -6.68
C VAL A 558 6.12 9.41 -6.21
N ILE A 559 5.57 9.07 -5.05
CA ILE A 559 4.54 9.85 -4.36
C ILE A 559 5.19 10.57 -3.19
N VAL A 560 5.13 11.89 -3.25
CA VAL A 560 5.65 12.80 -2.23
C VAL A 560 4.49 13.36 -1.43
N ARG A 561 4.52 13.13 -0.11
CA ARG A 561 3.59 13.77 0.84
C ARG A 561 4.36 14.71 1.76
N ALA A 562 3.92 15.96 1.82
CA ALA A 562 4.52 16.96 2.70
C ALA A 562 4.52 16.48 4.17
N GLY A 563 5.71 16.42 4.78
CA GLY A 563 5.89 16.03 6.18
C GLY A 563 5.99 14.52 6.44
N LEU A 564 6.00 13.68 5.39
CA LEU A 564 6.20 12.24 5.50
C LEU A 564 7.46 11.82 4.73
N SER A 565 8.32 11.00 5.34
CA SER A 565 9.54 10.47 4.72
C SER A 565 9.78 9.03 5.18
N PRO A 566 10.27 8.11 4.32
CA PRO A 566 10.64 8.33 2.92
C PRO A 566 9.42 8.48 1.99
N ASP A 567 9.66 9.00 0.78
CA ASP A 567 8.67 9.03 -0.29
C ASP A 567 8.25 7.61 -0.70
N ALA A 568 7.03 7.46 -1.20
CA ALA A 568 6.53 6.16 -1.61
C ALA A 568 6.83 5.89 -3.08
N GLU A 569 7.61 4.85 -3.35
CA GLU A 569 8.02 4.47 -4.69
C GLU A 569 7.26 3.24 -5.18
N SER A 570 6.95 3.21 -6.47
CA SER A 570 6.41 2.01 -7.11
C SER A 570 7.50 1.00 -7.47
N PRO A 571 7.13 -0.26 -7.76
CA PRO A 571 8.04 -1.20 -8.39
C PRO A 571 8.66 -0.61 -9.66
N ILE A 572 9.94 -0.89 -9.89
CA ILE A 572 10.65 -0.46 -11.09
C ILE A 572 10.26 -1.38 -12.25
N ALA A 573 9.88 -0.78 -13.38
CA ALA A 573 9.80 -1.46 -14.67
C ALA A 573 10.98 -1.06 -15.55
N THR A 574 11.41 -1.94 -16.44
CA THR A 574 12.53 -1.70 -17.37
C THR A 574 12.06 -1.93 -18.79
N PHE A 575 12.32 -0.98 -19.68
CA PHE A 575 12.12 -1.13 -21.13
C PHE A 575 13.38 -0.74 -21.88
N THR A 576 13.57 -1.31 -23.07
CA THR A 576 14.76 -1.05 -23.90
C THR A 576 14.47 0.06 -24.91
N PHE A 577 15.42 0.97 -25.09
CA PHE A 577 15.44 1.94 -26.16
C PHE A 577 16.61 1.66 -27.10
N ASP A 578 16.36 1.55 -28.40
CA ASP A 578 17.40 1.38 -29.41
C ASP A 578 17.56 2.67 -30.22
N SER A 579 18.62 3.40 -29.89
CA SER A 579 19.02 4.67 -30.51
C SER A 579 19.92 4.50 -31.72
N ARG A 580 20.30 3.27 -32.09
CA ARG A 580 21.24 3.03 -33.16
C ARG A 580 20.65 3.49 -34.49
N VAL A 581 21.44 4.21 -35.27
CA VAL A 581 21.10 4.75 -36.58
C VAL A 581 22.30 4.56 -37.51
N ALA A 582 22.05 4.16 -38.74
CA ALA A 582 23.12 3.97 -39.71
C ALA A 582 23.55 5.30 -40.35
N GLY A 583 24.84 5.43 -40.66
CA GLY A 583 25.41 6.63 -41.30
C GLY A 583 25.61 7.80 -40.33
N VAL A 584 25.52 9.03 -40.85
CA VAL A 584 25.65 10.25 -40.04
C VAL A 584 24.48 10.32 -39.05
N ILE A 585 24.77 10.49 -37.76
CA ILE A 585 23.74 10.66 -36.73
C ILE A 585 23.04 12.01 -36.98
N PRO A 586 21.70 12.06 -37.10
CA PRO A 586 20.97 13.31 -37.27
C PRO A 586 21.26 14.32 -36.16
N THR A 587 21.44 15.60 -36.52
CA THR A 587 21.69 16.69 -35.56
C THR A 587 20.47 17.10 -34.75
N ASN A 588 19.26 16.83 -35.24
CA ASN A 588 17.99 17.14 -34.59
C ASN A 588 17.11 15.88 -34.38
N PRO A 589 17.55 14.88 -33.59
CA PRO A 589 16.74 13.70 -33.31
C PRO A 589 15.43 14.11 -32.59
N PRO A 590 14.30 13.41 -32.80
CA PRO A 590 14.17 12.14 -33.51
C PRO A 590 13.94 12.29 -35.02
N ASP A 591 14.18 13.48 -35.62
CA ASP A 591 13.99 13.67 -37.06
C ASP A 591 14.91 12.75 -37.87
N LEU A 592 14.29 11.95 -38.75
CA LEU A 592 14.97 10.99 -39.61
C LEU A 592 15.19 11.56 -41.03
N GLU A 593 14.69 12.77 -41.34
CA GLU A 593 15.11 13.52 -42.54
C GLU A 593 16.39 14.30 -42.23
N ASN A 594 17.52 13.65 -42.49
CA ASN A 594 18.82 14.13 -42.06
C ASN A 594 19.45 15.07 -43.10
N ALA A 595 19.61 16.33 -42.70
CA ALA A 595 20.24 17.37 -43.51
C ALA A 595 21.75 17.18 -43.68
N ASP A 596 22.39 16.42 -42.78
CA ASP A 596 23.83 16.18 -42.78
C ASP A 596 24.23 15.00 -43.67
N LEU A 597 23.28 14.17 -44.12
CA LEU A 597 23.52 13.17 -45.15
C LEU A 597 23.78 13.83 -46.51
N GLN A 598 24.84 13.41 -47.18
CA GLN A 598 25.18 13.90 -48.52
C GLN A 598 24.07 13.57 -49.51
N ARG A 599 23.74 14.51 -50.39
CA ARG A 599 22.71 14.32 -51.41
C ARG A 599 23.20 13.41 -52.54
N PRO A 600 22.34 12.54 -53.09
CA PRO A 600 22.73 11.71 -54.21
C PRO A 600 22.94 12.53 -55.48
N VAL A 601 23.82 12.05 -56.35
CA VAL A 601 24.05 12.58 -57.69
C VAL A 601 23.51 11.58 -58.70
N VAL A 602 22.58 12.04 -59.54
CA VAL A 602 22.04 11.26 -60.66
C VAL A 602 22.73 11.69 -61.94
N THR A 603 23.31 10.76 -62.68
CA THR A 603 23.98 11.03 -63.96
C THR A 603 23.40 10.16 -65.06
N GLY A 604 22.91 10.79 -66.13
CA GLY A 604 22.44 10.08 -67.33
C GLY A 604 23.58 9.68 -68.26
N ALA A 605 23.25 9.06 -69.40
CA ALA A 605 24.24 8.68 -70.42
C ALA A 605 25.05 9.86 -70.98
N SER A 606 24.51 11.09 -70.90
CA SER A 606 25.20 12.33 -71.26
C SER A 606 26.36 12.71 -70.33
N GLY A 607 26.47 12.11 -69.14
CA GLY A 607 27.53 12.40 -68.17
C GLY A 607 27.33 13.68 -67.36
N VAL A 608 26.21 14.38 -67.52
CA VAL A 608 25.92 15.61 -66.76
C VAL A 608 25.28 15.27 -65.41
N ALA A 609 25.84 15.80 -64.33
CA ALA A 609 25.32 15.60 -62.97
C ALA A 609 23.98 16.30 -62.77
N ASN A 610 23.02 15.58 -62.17
CA ASN A 610 21.66 16.02 -61.84
C ASN A 610 20.85 16.57 -63.02
N VAL A 611 21.21 16.20 -64.25
CA VAL A 611 20.50 16.55 -65.48
C VAL A 611 20.29 15.29 -66.30
N VAL A 612 19.03 14.94 -66.53
CA VAL A 612 18.64 13.90 -67.47
C VAL A 612 18.33 14.58 -68.79
N ALA A 613 19.27 14.52 -69.73
CA ALA A 613 19.08 15.08 -71.06
C ALA A 613 17.99 14.31 -71.81
N ALA A 614 17.41 14.93 -72.85
CA ALA A 614 16.40 14.27 -73.68
C ALA A 614 16.89 12.92 -74.26
N THR A 615 18.20 12.82 -74.52
CA THR A 615 18.88 11.63 -75.03
C THR A 615 19.17 10.54 -73.99
N ASP A 616 18.90 10.81 -72.72
CA ASP A 616 19.20 9.91 -71.58
C ASP A 616 17.96 9.17 -71.07
N ARG A 617 16.76 9.59 -71.49
CA ARG A 617 15.46 9.19 -70.91
C ARG A 617 15.14 7.69 -71.09
N ASP A 618 15.73 7.05 -72.09
CA ASP A 618 15.55 5.64 -72.44
C ASP A 618 16.83 4.80 -72.23
N LYS A 619 17.82 5.36 -71.54
CA LYS A 619 19.12 4.73 -71.29
C LYS A 619 19.38 4.56 -69.80
N PRO A 620 20.22 3.58 -69.41
CA PRO A 620 20.66 3.45 -68.03
C PRO A 620 21.41 4.71 -67.57
N GLY A 621 21.27 5.03 -66.29
CA GLY A 621 22.01 6.09 -65.60
C GLY A 621 22.82 5.54 -64.42
N THR A 622 23.38 6.43 -63.61
CA THR A 622 24.07 6.08 -62.36
C THR A 622 23.57 6.94 -61.21
N PHE A 623 23.41 6.32 -60.04
CA PHE A 623 23.10 6.98 -58.78
C PHE A 623 24.32 6.85 -57.88
N THR A 624 24.92 7.98 -57.50
CA THR A 624 26.17 8.02 -56.74
C THR A 624 26.01 8.86 -55.48
N VAL A 625 26.54 8.36 -54.37
CA VAL A 625 26.68 9.14 -53.12
C VAL A 625 28.13 9.05 -52.69
N THR A 626 28.69 10.20 -52.33
CA THR A 626 30.03 10.31 -51.76
C THR A 626 29.90 11.00 -50.42
N ASN A 627 30.24 10.31 -49.34
CA ASN A 627 30.21 10.85 -47.98
C ASN A 627 31.25 11.98 -47.84
N ALA A 628 31.01 12.95 -46.96
CA ALA A 628 32.02 13.95 -46.64
C ALA A 628 33.18 13.32 -45.87
N LEU A 629 34.33 14.00 -45.83
CA LEU A 629 35.54 13.47 -45.19
C LEU A 629 35.36 13.15 -43.70
N ALA A 630 34.44 13.85 -43.02
CA ALA A 630 34.14 13.67 -41.60
C ALA A 630 32.96 12.71 -41.34
N ASP A 631 32.24 12.31 -42.39
CA ASP A 631 31.10 11.41 -42.26
C ASP A 631 31.59 9.97 -42.03
N PRO A 632 30.87 9.13 -41.26
CA PRO A 632 31.24 7.74 -41.09
C PRO A 632 31.11 6.96 -42.40
N ASP A 633 31.91 5.90 -42.53
CA ASP A 633 31.82 4.98 -43.66
C ASP A 633 30.49 4.21 -43.67
N ILE A 634 30.07 3.80 -44.86
CA ILE A 634 28.98 2.84 -45.04
C ILE A 634 29.55 1.45 -44.75
N LEU A 635 29.08 0.82 -43.67
CA LEU A 635 29.56 -0.46 -43.16
C LEU A 635 28.84 -1.64 -43.82
N PRO A 636 29.40 -2.87 -43.78
CA PRO A 636 28.76 -4.07 -44.34
C PRO A 636 27.40 -4.44 -43.73
N GLU A 637 27.19 -4.06 -42.48
CA GLU A 637 25.92 -4.19 -41.77
C GLU A 637 24.88 -3.13 -42.16
N HIS A 638 25.21 -2.19 -43.04
CA HIS A 638 24.26 -1.18 -43.53
C HIS A 638 23.58 -1.61 -44.84
N GLU A 639 22.31 -1.22 -44.96
CA GLU A 639 21.52 -1.34 -46.19
C GLU A 639 21.15 0.06 -46.68
N VAL A 640 21.54 0.39 -47.91
CA VAL A 640 21.23 1.67 -48.56
C VAL A 640 20.18 1.43 -49.64
N LYS A 641 19.04 2.10 -49.54
CA LYS A 641 17.92 1.98 -50.50
C LYS A 641 17.80 3.24 -51.33
N CYS A 642 17.84 3.12 -52.65
CA CYS A 642 17.86 4.26 -53.57
C CYS A 642 16.48 4.50 -54.21
N TYR A 643 16.03 5.75 -54.24
CA TYR A 643 14.70 6.14 -54.72
C TYR A 643 14.80 7.26 -55.75
N LEU A 644 13.89 7.22 -56.72
CA LEU A 644 13.69 8.27 -57.73
C LEU A 644 12.24 8.76 -57.70
N GLY A 645 12.10 10.05 -57.89
CA GLY A 645 10.86 10.81 -57.73
C GLY A 645 10.10 10.47 -56.45
N ASN A 646 8.78 10.40 -56.56
CA ASN A 646 7.90 10.08 -55.46
C ASN A 646 7.73 8.57 -55.22
N ALA A 647 8.69 7.74 -55.65
CA ALA A 647 8.62 6.30 -55.43
C ALA A 647 8.76 5.95 -53.95
N THR A 648 7.91 5.02 -53.48
CA THR A 648 7.96 4.44 -52.13
C THR A 648 8.72 3.12 -52.09
N VAL A 649 8.98 2.52 -53.25
CA VAL A 649 9.78 1.30 -53.41
C VAL A 649 11.14 1.71 -53.97
N PRO A 650 12.26 1.24 -53.39
CA PRO A 650 13.58 1.53 -53.95
C PRO A 650 13.75 0.83 -55.30
N PHE A 651 14.44 1.48 -56.23
CA PHE A 651 14.78 0.83 -57.49
C PHE A 651 16.00 -0.07 -57.38
N GLU A 652 16.84 0.17 -56.37
CA GLU A 652 18.05 -0.59 -56.10
C GLU A 652 18.38 -0.53 -54.60
N THR A 653 19.03 -1.59 -54.11
CA THR A 653 19.55 -1.68 -52.74
C THR A 653 21.05 -1.96 -52.80
N PHE A 654 21.82 -1.23 -52.00
CA PHE A 654 23.27 -1.37 -51.89
C PHE A 654 23.68 -1.75 -50.47
N SER A 655 24.49 -2.81 -50.35
CA SER A 655 25.20 -3.18 -49.11
C SER A 655 26.64 -3.53 -49.47
N PRO A 656 27.64 -2.87 -48.86
CA PRO A 656 29.04 -3.11 -49.21
C PRO A 656 29.59 -4.36 -48.50
N PHE A 657 30.65 -4.97 -49.04
CA PHE A 657 31.35 -6.08 -48.36
C PHE A 657 32.44 -5.63 -47.38
N ARG A 658 32.79 -4.34 -47.40
CA ARG A 658 33.76 -3.68 -46.53
C ARG A 658 33.34 -2.22 -46.33
N PRO A 659 33.81 -1.52 -45.29
CA PRO A 659 33.56 -0.09 -45.15
C PRO A 659 33.92 0.69 -46.41
N VAL A 660 33.00 1.56 -46.88
CA VAL A 660 33.20 2.43 -48.04
C VAL A 660 32.70 3.85 -47.76
N SER A 661 33.43 4.85 -48.25
CA SER A 661 33.07 6.27 -48.16
C SER A 661 32.24 6.76 -49.35
N SER A 662 31.99 5.91 -50.35
CA SER A 662 31.14 6.21 -51.51
C SER A 662 30.58 4.94 -52.13
N PHE A 663 29.45 5.06 -52.81
CA PHE A 663 28.87 3.99 -53.60
C PHE A 663 28.26 4.53 -54.89
N SER A 664 28.17 3.66 -55.89
CA SER A 664 27.50 3.94 -57.15
C SER A 664 26.71 2.72 -57.59
N VAL A 665 25.43 2.92 -57.92
CA VAL A 665 24.55 1.86 -58.43
C VAL A 665 23.97 2.25 -59.79
N PRO A 666 23.78 1.28 -60.71
CA PRO A 666 23.16 1.54 -61.99
C PRO A 666 21.67 1.87 -61.82
N ILE A 667 21.19 2.89 -62.51
CA ILE A 667 19.76 3.19 -62.63
C ILE A 667 19.26 2.48 -63.89
N PRO A 668 18.30 1.54 -63.80
CA PRO A 668 17.72 0.91 -64.98
C PRO A 668 17.06 1.93 -65.92
N ALA A 669 17.14 1.69 -67.23
CA ALA A 669 16.50 2.55 -68.24
C ALA A 669 14.99 2.73 -68.01
N SER A 670 14.32 1.69 -67.48
CA SER A 670 12.90 1.72 -67.13
C SER A 670 12.58 2.71 -66.00
N GLU A 671 13.49 2.95 -65.07
CA GLU A 671 13.31 3.92 -63.99
C GLU A 671 13.64 5.34 -64.46
N MET A 672 14.68 5.50 -65.29
CA MET A 672 15.02 6.78 -65.94
C MET A 672 13.86 7.32 -66.78
N ALA A 673 13.13 6.44 -67.46
CA ALA A 673 11.96 6.80 -68.27
C ALA A 673 10.77 7.32 -67.44
N LYS A 674 10.65 6.95 -66.16
CA LYS A 674 9.53 7.35 -65.28
C LYS A 674 9.65 8.78 -64.76
N LEU A 675 10.84 9.38 -64.79
CA LEU A 675 11.09 10.73 -64.30
C LEU A 675 10.20 11.76 -65.03
N LYS A 676 9.71 12.78 -64.33
CA LYS A 676 8.77 13.76 -64.90
C LYS A 676 9.46 15.09 -65.24
N PRO A 677 9.31 15.62 -66.46
CA PRO A 677 9.72 16.99 -66.80
C PRO A 677 8.85 18.03 -66.06
N PRO A 678 9.38 19.23 -65.75
CA PRO A 678 10.75 19.70 -66.04
C PRO A 678 11.79 19.22 -65.02
N SER A 679 11.39 18.60 -63.92
CA SER A 679 12.28 18.13 -62.85
C SER A 679 11.59 17.09 -61.98
N ASP A 680 12.39 16.20 -61.39
CA ASP A 680 11.97 15.21 -60.40
C ASP A 680 12.96 15.18 -59.22
N THR A 681 12.79 14.26 -58.27
CA THR A 681 13.68 14.13 -57.11
C THR A 681 14.47 12.82 -57.08
N ALA A 682 15.55 12.78 -56.32
CA ALA A 682 16.32 11.59 -56.01
C ALA A 682 16.69 11.60 -54.54
N ARG A 683 16.57 10.48 -53.84
CA ARG A 683 16.93 10.34 -52.42
C ARG A 683 17.39 8.93 -52.12
N TYR A 684 18.06 8.74 -50.99
CA TYR A 684 18.29 7.40 -50.45
C TYR A 684 17.94 7.34 -48.96
N THR A 685 17.80 6.13 -48.47
CA THR A 685 17.77 5.85 -47.04
C THR A 685 18.91 4.92 -46.69
N ILE A 686 19.42 5.01 -45.46
CA ILE A 686 20.43 4.11 -44.91
C ILE A 686 19.93 3.57 -43.58
N GLU A 687 20.04 2.27 -43.39
CA GLU A 687 19.57 1.58 -42.18
C GLU A 687 20.50 0.43 -41.78
N ILE A 688 20.38 -0.04 -40.54
CA ILE A 688 21.07 -1.24 -40.08
C ILE A 688 20.31 -2.46 -40.60
N THR A 689 21.02 -3.37 -41.27
CA THR A 689 20.46 -4.57 -41.90
C THR A 689 19.69 -5.41 -40.89
N GLY A 690 18.42 -5.71 -41.21
CA GLY A 690 17.55 -6.53 -40.37
C GLY A 690 16.90 -5.81 -39.19
N LEU A 691 17.29 -4.56 -38.88
CA LEU A 691 16.66 -3.76 -37.83
C LEU A 691 15.32 -3.18 -38.28
N GLY A 692 15.26 -2.59 -39.48
CA GLY A 692 14.04 -2.03 -40.07
C GLY A 692 13.44 -0.84 -39.28
N LYS A 693 14.25 -0.21 -38.41
CA LYS A 693 13.88 0.89 -37.50
C LYS A 693 14.94 1.98 -37.55
N ASN A 694 14.60 3.19 -37.13
CA ASN A 694 15.48 4.37 -37.20
C ASN A 694 16.06 4.60 -38.60
N ILE A 695 15.22 4.47 -39.63
CA ILE A 695 15.65 4.57 -41.03
C ILE A 695 16.05 6.02 -41.35
N ASN A 696 17.34 6.27 -41.49
CA ASN A 696 17.92 7.58 -41.76
C ASN A 696 17.76 7.96 -43.24
N LYS A 697 17.22 9.14 -43.53
CA LYS A 697 16.82 9.55 -44.89
C LYS A 697 17.59 10.78 -45.32
N SER A 698 18.16 10.74 -46.52
CA SER A 698 18.76 11.93 -47.11
C SER A 698 17.70 12.95 -47.50
N LEU A 699 18.04 14.25 -47.47
CA LEU A 699 17.22 15.25 -48.16
C LEU A 699 17.11 14.94 -49.66
N PRO A 700 15.98 15.25 -50.30
CA PRO A 700 15.81 15.03 -51.74
C PRO A 700 16.72 15.94 -52.57
N GLN A 701 17.39 15.36 -53.57
CA GLN A 701 18.10 16.07 -54.62
C GLN A 701 17.16 16.34 -55.80
N THR A 702 17.07 17.58 -56.26
CA THR A 702 16.38 17.92 -57.50
C THR A 702 17.20 17.46 -58.71
N VAL A 703 16.57 16.74 -59.62
CA VAL A 703 17.12 16.29 -60.90
C VAL A 703 16.33 16.98 -62.02
N VAL A 704 17.02 17.73 -62.89
CA VAL A 704 16.40 18.38 -64.05
C VAL A 704 16.12 17.34 -65.12
N VAL A 705 14.91 17.33 -65.68
CA VAL A 705 14.47 16.34 -66.67
C VAL A 705 14.02 17.06 -67.94
N ASN A 706 14.84 16.96 -68.98
CA ASN A 706 14.55 17.60 -70.27
C ASN A 706 13.45 16.84 -71.03
N GLN A 707 12.58 17.59 -71.72
CA GLN A 707 11.54 17.01 -72.58
C GLN A 707 12.16 16.37 -73.82
N ILE A 708 11.59 15.24 -74.27
CA ILE A 708 11.91 14.65 -75.57
C ILE A 708 11.15 15.44 -76.64
N PRO A 709 11.81 15.99 -77.69
CA PRO A 709 11.11 16.62 -78.80
C PRO A 709 10.23 15.58 -79.52
N ILE A 710 8.92 15.80 -79.58
CA ILE A 710 8.02 14.96 -80.38
C ILE A 710 8.09 15.46 -81.83
N VAL A 711 8.59 14.61 -82.74
CA VAL A 711 8.74 14.93 -84.15
C VAL A 711 7.40 14.74 -84.87
N LEU A 712 6.87 15.81 -85.45
CA LEU A 712 5.66 15.78 -86.27
C LEU A 712 6.01 15.39 -87.73
N PRO A 713 5.08 14.78 -88.48
CA PRO A 713 5.30 14.48 -89.90
C PRO A 713 5.65 15.74 -90.70
N PRO A 714 6.56 15.68 -91.70
CA PRO A 714 6.93 16.84 -92.50
C PRO A 714 5.73 17.35 -93.32
N PRO A 715 5.55 18.68 -93.44
CA PRO A 715 4.55 19.25 -94.34
C PRO A 715 4.99 19.09 -95.80
N THR A 716 4.05 19.22 -96.72
CA THR A 716 4.36 19.27 -98.16
C THR A 716 3.73 20.50 -98.81
N VAL A 717 4.22 20.89 -99.98
CA VAL A 717 3.62 21.93 -100.82
C VAL A 717 3.26 21.35 -102.18
N ASN A 718 2.32 21.96 -102.88
CA ASN A 718 1.95 21.52 -104.23
C ASN A 718 3.05 21.86 -105.24
N VAL A 719 3.48 20.87 -106.04
CA VAL A 719 4.57 21.01 -107.02
C VAL A 719 4.13 20.45 -108.37
N ARG A 720 4.39 21.17 -109.47
CA ARG A 720 4.07 20.70 -110.84
C ARG A 720 5.20 19.82 -111.36
N LYS A 721 4.99 18.49 -111.35
CA LYS A 721 5.98 17.45 -111.74
C LYS A 721 7.17 17.33 -110.76
N PRO A 722 6.93 16.80 -109.55
CA PRO A 722 7.94 16.71 -108.48
C PRO A 722 9.19 15.90 -108.88
N ALA A 723 9.08 14.93 -109.80
CA ALA A 723 10.22 14.13 -110.25
C ALA A 723 11.29 14.91 -111.04
N THR A 724 10.96 16.09 -111.57
CA THR A 724 11.85 16.86 -112.46
C THR A 724 12.00 18.33 -112.07
N ARG A 725 11.09 18.88 -111.25
CA ARG A 725 11.02 20.30 -110.87
C ARG A 725 10.54 20.45 -109.43
N ASP A 726 11.34 19.98 -108.47
CA ASP A 726 10.98 20.06 -107.04
C ASP A 726 11.29 21.44 -106.44
N TYR A 727 10.53 22.45 -106.87
CA TYR A 727 10.69 23.85 -106.48
C TYR A 727 9.40 24.39 -105.86
N ILE A 728 9.54 25.39 -104.99
CA ILE A 728 8.41 26.21 -104.53
C ILE A 728 8.12 27.23 -105.63
N GLU A 729 7.04 27.02 -106.36
CA GLU A 729 6.60 27.87 -107.47
C GLU A 729 5.16 28.34 -107.27
N CYS A 730 4.63 29.12 -108.21
CA CYS A 730 3.26 29.66 -108.10
C CYS A 730 2.16 28.60 -107.94
N PHE A 731 2.44 27.34 -108.30
CA PHE A 731 1.55 26.20 -108.09
C PHE A 731 1.38 25.81 -106.61
N ALA A 732 2.31 26.21 -105.74
CA ALA A 732 2.24 25.99 -104.30
C ALA A 732 1.27 26.96 -103.58
N MET A 733 0.66 27.90 -104.29
CA MET A 733 -0.17 28.97 -103.72
C MET A 733 -1.66 28.61 -103.72
N ILE A 734 -2.40 29.05 -102.69
CA ILE A 734 -3.80 28.59 -102.45
C ILE A 734 -4.92 29.61 -102.73
N SER A 735 -4.62 30.83 -103.21
CA SER A 735 -5.66 31.80 -103.60
C SER A 735 -5.28 32.63 -104.83
N PRO A 736 -6.04 32.56 -105.95
CA PRO A 736 -5.68 33.23 -107.20
C PRO A 736 -6.15 34.70 -107.33
N THR A 737 -6.93 35.25 -106.39
CA THR A 737 -7.67 36.50 -106.64
C THR A 737 -7.34 37.73 -105.78
N SER A 738 -6.39 37.67 -104.82
CA SER A 738 -5.70 38.89 -104.30
C SER A 738 -4.75 38.66 -103.11
N ASN A 739 -4.77 37.50 -102.44
CA ASN A 739 -3.94 37.22 -101.26
C ASN A 739 -3.17 35.91 -101.42
N TYR A 740 -2.16 35.90 -102.31
CA TYR A 740 -1.31 34.73 -102.54
C TYR A 740 -0.49 34.39 -101.29
N VAL A 741 -0.76 33.22 -100.72
CA VAL A 741 0.04 32.59 -99.67
C VAL A 741 0.39 31.16 -100.08
N MET A 742 1.54 30.65 -99.62
CA MET A 742 1.93 29.26 -99.85
C MET A 742 1.10 28.33 -98.97
N GLY A 743 0.52 27.29 -99.57
CA GLY A 743 -0.24 26.27 -98.87
C GLY A 743 0.65 25.12 -98.43
N LEU A 744 0.80 24.96 -97.11
CA LEU A 744 1.42 23.79 -96.49
C LEU A 744 0.37 22.72 -96.24
N ASN A 745 0.44 21.63 -96.98
CA ASN A 745 -0.36 20.43 -96.74
C ASN A 745 0.17 19.73 -95.47
N ILE A 746 -0.70 19.61 -94.47
CA ILE A 746 -0.38 18.97 -93.19
C ILE A 746 -0.95 17.54 -93.21
N THR A 747 -0.09 16.55 -93.02
CA THR A 747 -0.50 15.14 -92.95
C THR A 747 -1.31 14.91 -91.68
N LYS A 748 -2.44 14.20 -91.78
CA LYS A 748 -3.24 13.81 -90.61
C LYS A 748 -2.41 12.87 -89.72
N ASP A 749 -2.31 13.19 -88.43
CA ASP A 749 -1.51 12.45 -87.46
C ASP A 749 -2.29 12.35 -86.13
N PRO A 750 -2.24 11.22 -85.39
CA PRO A 750 -2.85 11.12 -84.06
C PRO A 750 -2.39 12.18 -83.06
N LEU A 751 -1.18 12.74 -83.23
CA LEU A 751 -0.65 13.84 -82.42
C LEU A 751 -1.29 15.20 -82.75
N LEU A 752 -2.05 15.30 -83.85
CA LEU A 752 -2.74 16.49 -84.32
C LEU A 752 -4.26 16.22 -84.43
N PRO A 753 -4.98 16.02 -83.31
CA PRO A 753 -6.42 15.82 -83.35
C PRO A 753 -7.16 17.07 -83.87
N PRO A 754 -8.39 16.92 -84.44
CA PRO A 754 -9.20 18.05 -84.86
C PRO A 754 -9.38 19.11 -83.76
N GLY A 755 -9.22 20.38 -84.11
CA GLY A 755 -9.23 21.50 -83.16
C GLY A 755 -7.85 21.91 -82.63
N THR A 756 -6.79 21.11 -82.87
CA THR A 756 -5.41 21.48 -82.52
C THR A 756 -4.98 22.72 -83.30
N ILE A 757 -4.42 23.71 -82.60
CA ILE A 757 -3.82 24.90 -83.22
C ILE A 757 -2.34 24.62 -83.47
N ILE A 758 -1.94 24.70 -84.73
CA ILE A 758 -0.54 24.67 -85.17
C ILE A 758 -0.09 26.05 -85.62
N THR A 759 1.21 26.29 -85.66
CA THR A 759 1.82 27.46 -86.29
C THR A 759 2.64 27.00 -87.49
N ALA A 760 2.24 27.42 -88.68
CA ALA A 760 2.98 27.22 -89.92
C ALA A 760 4.07 28.29 -90.07
N HIS A 761 5.25 27.91 -90.55
CA HIS A 761 6.41 28.78 -90.69
C HIS A 761 6.98 28.75 -92.12
N PHE A 762 7.42 29.91 -92.60
CA PHE A 762 8.16 30.05 -93.86
C PHE A 762 9.31 31.05 -93.71
N GLU A 763 10.45 30.74 -94.31
CA GLU A 763 11.62 31.60 -94.40
C GLU A 763 12.32 31.36 -95.74
N ALA A 764 13.03 32.34 -96.29
CA ALA A 764 13.83 32.14 -97.51
C ALA A 764 15.32 32.43 -97.27
N TYR A 765 16.16 31.63 -97.91
CA TYR A 765 17.61 31.59 -97.71
C TYR A 765 18.35 31.73 -99.04
N SER A 766 19.55 32.30 -99.03
CA SER A 766 20.40 32.41 -100.23
C SER A 766 21.16 31.13 -100.56
N ASP A 767 21.16 30.14 -99.67
CA ASP A 767 21.86 28.87 -99.79
C ASP A 767 20.93 27.65 -99.57
N ALA A 768 21.27 26.53 -100.22
CA ALA A 768 20.51 25.29 -100.12
C ALA A 768 20.56 24.61 -98.74
N ALA A 769 21.52 24.99 -97.88
CA ALA A 769 21.64 24.44 -96.53
C ALA A 769 20.75 25.20 -95.52
N GLY A 770 20.12 26.31 -95.91
CA GLY A 770 19.23 27.09 -95.06
C GLY A 770 19.96 27.76 -93.90
N THR A 771 21.15 28.32 -94.15
CA THR A 771 22.00 28.94 -93.13
C THR A 771 22.08 30.47 -93.24
N GLN A 772 21.86 31.03 -94.43
CA GLN A 772 21.88 32.48 -94.71
C GLN A 772 20.47 33.03 -94.97
N LEU A 773 19.77 33.42 -93.90
CA LEU A 773 18.42 33.97 -93.97
C LEU A 773 18.40 35.28 -94.79
N ILE A 774 17.47 35.39 -95.74
CA ILE A 774 17.19 36.63 -96.46
C ILE A 774 16.24 37.49 -95.60
N ASN A 775 16.69 38.68 -95.22
CA ASN A 775 15.91 39.58 -94.35
C ASN A 775 14.53 39.92 -94.96
N GLY A 776 13.51 39.95 -94.11
CA GLY A 776 12.13 40.27 -94.51
C GLY A 776 11.35 39.11 -95.13
N THR A 777 11.89 37.89 -95.13
CA THR A 777 11.24 36.70 -95.72
C THR A 777 10.54 35.80 -94.70
N ALA A 778 10.90 35.89 -93.42
CA ALA A 778 10.29 35.10 -92.35
C ALA A 778 8.80 35.45 -92.16
N ASP A 779 7.94 34.43 -92.08
CA ASP A 779 6.51 34.53 -91.80
C ASP A 779 6.05 33.35 -90.93
N SER A 780 5.03 33.57 -90.11
CA SER A 780 4.47 32.54 -89.23
C SER A 780 2.98 32.78 -89.02
N GLN A 781 2.16 31.79 -89.31
CA GLN A 781 0.70 31.91 -89.30
C GLN A 781 0.04 30.75 -88.54
N PRO A 782 -0.97 31.03 -87.69
CA PRO A 782 -1.71 29.98 -87.00
C PRO A 782 -2.67 29.25 -87.96
N TYR A 783 -2.88 27.96 -87.73
CA TYR A 783 -3.86 27.15 -88.44
C TYR A 783 -4.51 26.13 -87.50
N THR A 784 -5.82 25.94 -87.61
CA THR A 784 -6.57 24.96 -86.81
C THR A 784 -6.81 23.70 -87.62
N ILE A 785 -6.33 22.56 -87.11
CA ILE A 785 -6.53 21.24 -87.71
C ILE A 785 -8.01 20.91 -87.82
N LYS A 786 -8.46 20.57 -89.03
CA LYS A 786 -9.87 20.29 -89.34
C LYS A 786 -10.24 18.83 -89.05
N ALA A 787 -11.53 18.52 -89.18
CA ALA A 787 -12.05 17.17 -89.10
C ALA A 787 -11.31 16.20 -90.04
N ALA A 788 -11.33 14.90 -89.71
CA ALA A 788 -10.49 13.88 -90.35
C ALA A 788 -10.75 13.74 -91.87
N ASP A 789 -11.95 14.06 -92.34
CA ASP A 789 -12.41 14.01 -93.72
C ASP A 789 -12.09 15.26 -94.54
N VAL A 790 -11.58 16.32 -93.91
CA VAL A 790 -11.23 17.59 -94.58
C VAL A 790 -9.71 17.76 -94.67
N PRO A 791 -9.13 17.94 -95.88
CA PRO A 791 -7.70 18.20 -96.03
C PRO A 791 -7.25 19.46 -95.28
N ASP A 792 -6.09 19.38 -94.63
CA ASP A 792 -5.47 20.51 -93.95
C ASP A 792 -4.41 21.20 -94.81
N VAL A 793 -4.64 22.48 -95.08
CA VAL A 793 -3.74 23.31 -95.87
C VAL A 793 -3.53 24.63 -95.15
N ALA A 794 -2.39 24.77 -94.48
CA ALA A 794 -2.03 25.97 -93.71
C ALA A 794 -1.38 27.01 -94.62
N GLY A 795 -1.94 28.22 -94.68
CA GLY A 795 -1.39 29.33 -95.47
C GLY A 795 -0.27 30.05 -94.73
N VAL A 796 0.91 30.18 -95.34
CA VAL A 796 2.05 30.96 -94.81
C VAL A 796 2.90 31.50 -95.95
N GLY A 797 3.65 32.57 -95.73
CA GLY A 797 4.50 33.20 -96.73
C GLY A 797 3.64 33.95 -97.76
N THR A 798 3.62 35.27 -97.68
CA THR A 798 2.83 36.13 -98.57
C THR A 798 3.62 36.55 -99.81
N ALA A 799 2.94 37.17 -100.78
CA ALA A 799 3.60 37.83 -101.92
C ALA A 799 4.74 38.77 -101.50
N THR A 800 4.64 39.44 -100.36
CA THR A 800 5.71 40.30 -99.82
C THR A 800 6.95 39.48 -99.46
N ASN A 801 6.78 38.33 -98.81
CA ASN A 801 7.88 37.43 -98.43
C ASN A 801 8.57 36.87 -99.68
N PHE A 802 7.82 36.46 -100.69
CA PHE A 802 8.39 35.94 -101.95
C PHE A 802 9.10 37.02 -102.76
N LYS A 803 8.56 38.24 -102.82
CA LYS A 803 9.22 39.40 -103.46
C LYS A 803 10.50 39.80 -102.73
N ALA A 804 10.54 39.70 -101.40
CA ALA A 804 11.76 39.92 -100.64
C ALA A 804 12.81 38.82 -100.92
N ALA A 805 12.37 37.57 -101.12
CA ALA A 805 13.25 36.46 -101.46
C ALA A 805 13.81 36.54 -102.90
N GLN A 806 13.01 37.02 -103.86
CA GLN A 806 13.41 37.19 -105.26
C GLN A 806 13.09 38.60 -105.78
N PRO A 807 13.81 39.66 -105.36
CA PRO A 807 13.45 41.05 -105.65
C PRO A 807 13.56 41.47 -107.12
N LYS A 808 14.29 40.70 -107.92
CA LYS A 808 14.48 40.88 -109.37
C LYS A 808 14.65 39.53 -110.05
N ARG A 809 14.60 39.54 -111.38
CA ARG A 809 14.78 38.33 -112.21
C ARG A 809 16.17 37.70 -111.98
N GLY A 810 16.22 36.37 -111.99
CA GLY A 810 17.47 35.60 -111.91
C GLY A 810 18.08 35.43 -110.50
N VAL A 811 17.41 35.92 -109.44
CA VAL A 811 17.85 35.69 -108.06
C VAL A 811 17.53 34.25 -107.64
N ILE A 812 18.56 33.54 -107.17
CA ILE A 812 18.43 32.20 -106.59
C ILE A 812 18.09 32.35 -105.11
N ALA A 813 17.02 31.70 -104.67
CA ALA A 813 16.62 31.60 -103.27
C ALA A 813 16.08 30.19 -102.97
N TYR A 814 16.07 29.82 -101.70
CA TYR A 814 15.57 28.55 -101.21
C TYR A 814 14.55 28.81 -100.10
N GLY A 815 13.33 28.33 -100.26
CA GLY A 815 12.31 28.42 -99.23
C GLY A 815 12.42 27.27 -98.23
N LYS A 816 12.44 27.60 -96.95
CA LYS A 816 12.39 26.70 -95.80
C LYS A 816 11.00 26.78 -95.17
N TYR A 817 10.36 25.64 -94.95
CA TYR A 817 9.05 25.58 -94.33
C TYR A 817 8.89 24.41 -93.37
N TRP A 818 8.13 24.63 -92.29
CA TRP A 818 7.81 23.65 -91.25
C TRP A 818 6.57 24.12 -90.48
N TYR A 819 6.09 23.33 -89.53
CA TYR A 819 5.07 23.74 -88.59
C TYR A 819 5.37 23.25 -87.17
N THR A 820 4.83 23.95 -86.19
CA THR A 820 4.92 23.61 -84.77
C THR A 820 3.53 23.47 -84.15
N ALA A 821 3.41 22.66 -83.10
CA ALA A 821 2.19 22.50 -82.31
C ALA A 821 2.51 22.63 -80.80
N ALA A 822 1.46 22.67 -79.98
CA ALA A 822 1.56 22.73 -78.51
C ALA A 822 2.55 23.81 -78.01
N GLY A 823 2.44 25.03 -78.57
CA GLY A 823 3.27 26.17 -78.18
C GLY A 823 4.75 26.06 -78.57
N GLY A 824 5.10 25.21 -79.53
CA GLY A 824 6.49 25.00 -79.99
C GLY A 824 7.17 23.75 -79.41
N THR A 825 6.49 23.01 -78.53
CA THR A 825 7.01 21.76 -77.92
C THR A 825 7.00 20.56 -78.87
N GLN A 826 6.22 20.65 -79.96
CA GLN A 826 6.20 19.68 -81.04
C GLN A 826 6.54 20.39 -82.36
N SER A 827 7.41 19.81 -83.19
CA SER A 827 7.85 20.44 -84.44
C SER A 827 8.03 19.41 -85.55
N SER A 828 7.65 19.76 -86.76
CA SER A 828 7.95 18.96 -87.95
C SER A 828 9.39 19.17 -88.40
N ALA A 829 9.99 18.16 -89.05
CA ALA A 829 11.27 18.37 -89.72
C ALA A 829 11.16 19.46 -90.81
N PRO A 830 12.06 20.47 -90.82
CA PRO A 830 12.00 21.53 -91.82
C PRO A 830 12.42 21.03 -93.20
N ILE A 831 11.70 21.50 -94.22
CA ILE A 831 11.97 21.18 -95.62
C ILE A 831 12.50 22.44 -96.30
N ILE A 832 13.61 22.30 -97.04
CA ILE A 832 14.22 23.37 -97.82
C ILE A 832 14.15 22.99 -99.31
N LYS A 833 13.60 23.87 -100.14
CA LYS A 833 13.49 23.68 -101.59
C LYS A 833 13.87 24.95 -102.35
N PRO A 834 14.41 24.87 -103.56
CA PRO A 834 14.63 26.06 -104.38
C PRO A 834 13.30 26.78 -104.66
N LEU A 835 13.36 28.11 -104.69
CA LEU A 835 12.22 29.01 -104.82
C LEU A 835 12.23 29.64 -106.22
N ASP A 836 11.11 29.54 -106.95
CA ASP A 836 10.91 30.15 -108.27
C ASP A 836 9.50 30.73 -108.40
N THR A 837 9.34 31.97 -107.94
CA THR A 837 8.05 32.66 -107.85
C THR A 837 7.81 33.68 -108.97
N ILE A 838 8.70 33.73 -109.96
CA ILE A 838 8.59 34.60 -111.15
C ILE A 838 8.28 33.73 -112.37
N ASN A 839 7.11 33.94 -112.99
CA ASN A 839 6.67 33.18 -114.15
C ASN A 839 7.44 33.55 -115.43
N SER A 840 7.22 32.79 -116.51
CA SER A 840 7.84 33.01 -117.82
C SER A 840 7.45 34.34 -118.49
N SER A 841 6.37 34.98 -118.03
CA SER A 841 5.96 36.34 -118.46
C SER A 841 6.61 37.44 -117.63
N PHE A 842 7.60 37.08 -116.79
CA PHE A 842 8.31 37.96 -115.87
C PHE A 842 7.42 38.66 -114.85
N GLN A 843 6.39 37.96 -114.38
CA GLN A 843 5.52 38.41 -113.30
C GLN A 843 5.69 37.50 -112.09
N TYR A 844 5.59 38.06 -110.89
CA TYR A 844 5.45 37.27 -109.67
C TYR A 844 4.15 36.44 -109.72
N CYS A 845 4.00 35.50 -108.78
CA CYS A 845 2.79 34.68 -108.68
C CYS A 845 1.49 35.49 -108.50
N ASP A 846 1.58 36.72 -108.00
CA ASP A 846 0.45 37.66 -107.88
C ASP A 846 0.21 38.53 -109.13
N LEU A 847 0.84 38.18 -110.26
CA LEU A 847 0.77 38.87 -111.56
C LEU A 847 1.42 40.26 -111.60
N THR A 848 2.07 40.70 -110.52
CA THR A 848 2.85 41.96 -110.54
C THR A 848 4.16 41.78 -111.32
N VAL A 849 4.55 42.79 -112.10
CA VAL A 849 5.76 42.71 -112.95
C VAL A 849 7.02 42.64 -112.08
N ALA A 850 7.87 41.64 -112.31
CA ALA A 850 9.15 41.51 -111.63
C ALA A 850 10.19 42.47 -112.25
N PRO A 851 10.92 43.25 -111.42
CA PRO A 851 12.03 44.09 -111.88
C PRO A 851 13.07 43.28 -112.66
N ALA A 852 13.68 43.92 -113.66
CA ALA A 852 14.72 43.32 -114.49
C ALA A 852 15.99 42.99 -113.69
#